data_AF-A0A5C9BTD4-F1
#
_entry.id   AF-A0A5C9BTD4-F1
#
_cell.length_a   1.000
_cell.length_b   1.000
_cell.length_c   1.000
_cell.angle_alpha   90.00
_cell.angle_beta   90.00
_cell.angle_gamma   90.00
#
_symmetry.space_group_name_H-M   'P 1'
#
loop_
_entity.id
_entity.type
_entity.pdbx_description
1 polymer ?
#
loop_
_entity_poly.entity_id
_entity_poly.type
_entity_poly.pdbx_seq_one_letter_code
_entity_poly.pdbx_strand_id
1 'polypeptide(L)'
;MPIFNDNSETIGRTPLVKINRLTAGLKATVLAKIEGRNPAYSVKCRIGAAMIWDAEKRGVLKPGMQVVEPTSGNTGIALAYVCAARGYPLTLTMPETMSLERRMMLKAFGATLVLTPGAEGMKGAIARAEELSKQPGFFIPQQFKNPANPEIHFKTTGPEIWEDTNGNVDIFIAGVGTGGTITGVSRYIKKHKGHAMKSIAVEPTASPVLSGGKPGPHKIQGIGAGFIPDILDMTLVDEVVQVSNEEAMELAPRLAKEEGIISGISCGAAMAAALKVAARPESEGKTIVVILPDSGERYLSTPMFEIPEMQPATANRCGKVDRHSECESRERLAYRGATMRRSGPALSVGWICFLLSVSSGFCADGVLPKWLQATAYVVPKYTCTEGEGYFALIEGLNKRLYIGTHANGVNSWLVEFDPAASKMNVVVDAHKAITVQSSGFAAQSKIHSRNNTGAITGKIYFATKQGYPTASESRLAYPGGHPMAYDPATGKTEVFPIPVPHQGIISIMPDEARGVAYISTCSDERPIESTHFLVLDLKTHKYRDLMDCQHMYAFIVVDHMGRAYHPILGGDIARYDPATGKLDRLKQTIDGKPPAKDSHLVDPEAHPINWDISPDGKTLFALPMSTNQLFCYDLMAPGDTLPGKSLGELIPDSKSTDCRAMCVGPSGTVWASVTQNLNGAHQHHLVRYRAGDTAPRDLGPIAVRNPDFTEFKDASGKDLPFHAGFYKTPDGIFTTKYVTMGVCEARDGSVYTLVMHPYSLLKLVPADLPK
;
A
#
# COMPACT_ATOMS: atom_id res chain seq x y z
N MET A 1 -1.23 34.68 -28.34
CA MET A 1 -2.09 33.50 -28.15
C MET A 1 -3.53 33.91 -28.40
N PRO A 2 -4.37 33.06 -29.02
CA PRO A 2 -5.80 33.33 -29.10
C PRO A 2 -6.39 33.42 -27.69
N ILE A 3 -7.38 34.31 -27.51
CA ILE A 3 -8.22 34.36 -26.31
C ILE A 3 -9.45 33.51 -26.63
N PHE A 4 -9.76 32.54 -25.78
CA PHE A 4 -10.91 31.64 -25.92
C PHE A 4 -12.07 32.11 -25.07
N ASN A 5 -13.31 31.78 -25.47
CA ASN A 5 -14.50 32.19 -24.72
C ASN A 5 -14.66 31.38 -23.43
N ASP A 6 -14.31 30.09 -23.47
CA ASP A 6 -14.33 29.20 -22.32
C ASP A 6 -13.28 28.08 -22.43
N ASN A 7 -13.16 27.25 -21.40
CA ASN A 7 -12.16 26.19 -21.35
C ASN A 7 -12.46 25.01 -22.29
N SER A 8 -13.70 24.82 -22.75
CA SER A 8 -14.04 23.75 -23.71
C SER A 8 -13.45 24.03 -25.10
N GLU A 9 -13.20 25.29 -25.45
CA GLU A 9 -12.62 25.71 -26.74
C GLU A 9 -11.09 25.50 -26.81
N THR A 10 -10.44 25.18 -25.69
CA THR A 10 -8.97 25.02 -25.60
C THR A 10 -8.49 23.60 -25.92
N ILE A 11 -9.36 22.76 -26.51
CA ILE A 11 -9.02 21.40 -26.95
C ILE A 11 -8.17 21.38 -28.22
N GLY A 12 -7.44 20.29 -28.40
CA GLY A 12 -6.70 20.01 -29.63
C GLY A 12 -5.43 20.83 -29.79
N ARG A 13 -4.92 20.86 -31.02
CA ARG A 13 -3.58 21.39 -31.36
C ARG A 13 -2.49 20.80 -30.45
N THR A 14 -2.64 19.53 -30.11
CA THR A 14 -1.67 18.78 -29.31
C THR A 14 -0.44 18.50 -30.16
N PRO A 15 0.76 18.44 -29.57
CA PRO A 15 1.99 18.30 -30.35
C PRO A 15 2.14 16.87 -30.90
N LEU A 16 2.86 16.78 -32.03
CA LEU A 16 3.55 15.57 -32.44
C LEU A 16 5.00 15.61 -31.94
N VAL A 17 5.42 14.56 -31.25
CA VAL A 17 6.77 14.43 -30.70
C VAL A 17 7.45 13.21 -31.32
N LYS A 18 8.61 13.40 -31.92
CA LYS A 18 9.42 12.29 -32.43
C LYS A 18 9.95 11.45 -31.27
N ILE A 19 9.73 10.14 -31.34
CA ILE A 19 10.30 9.15 -30.43
C ILE A 19 11.70 8.82 -30.91
N ASN A 20 12.69 8.79 -30.02
CA ASN A 20 14.10 8.67 -30.39
C ASN A 20 14.79 7.46 -29.78
N ARG A 21 14.75 7.33 -28.45
CA ARG A 21 15.47 6.30 -27.69
C ARG A 21 14.79 4.95 -27.78
N LEU A 22 13.46 4.91 -27.69
CA LEU A 22 12.68 3.67 -27.86
C LEU A 22 12.75 3.11 -29.28
N THR A 23 13.03 3.97 -30.26
CA THR A 23 13.17 3.61 -31.68
C THR A 23 14.63 3.49 -32.10
N ALA A 24 15.58 3.44 -31.17
CA ALA A 24 16.99 3.31 -31.50
C ALA A 24 17.23 2.03 -32.31
N GLY A 25 17.89 2.17 -33.46
CA GLY A 25 18.14 1.06 -34.40
C GLY A 25 16.97 0.73 -35.34
N LEU A 26 15.81 1.37 -35.20
CA LEU A 26 14.71 1.26 -36.15
C LEU A 26 14.87 2.28 -37.28
N LYS A 27 14.43 1.89 -38.48
CA LYS A 27 14.56 2.72 -39.68
C LYS A 27 13.28 3.47 -40.06
N ALA A 28 12.18 3.23 -39.34
CA ALA A 28 10.96 4.01 -39.45
C ALA A 28 11.03 5.24 -38.53
N THR A 29 10.40 6.34 -38.92
CA THR A 29 10.20 7.51 -38.04
C THR A 29 8.91 7.30 -37.24
N VAL A 30 8.99 7.27 -35.91
CA VAL A 30 7.80 7.19 -35.04
C VAL A 30 7.53 8.54 -34.39
N LEU A 31 6.32 9.07 -34.60
CA LEU A 31 5.82 10.31 -34.04
C LEU A 31 4.65 10.03 -33.10
N ALA A 32 4.72 10.50 -31.85
CA ALA A 32 3.68 10.37 -30.86
C ALA A 32 2.81 11.63 -30.80
N LYS A 33 1.49 11.49 -31.01
CA LYS A 33 0.50 12.56 -30.82
C LYS A 33 0.09 12.60 -29.34
N ILE A 34 0.50 13.66 -28.63
CA ILE A 34 0.42 13.72 -27.16
C ILE A 34 -0.94 14.29 -26.70
N GLU A 35 -1.97 13.45 -26.66
CA GLU A 35 -3.31 13.88 -26.26
C GLU A 35 -3.44 14.18 -24.76
N GLY A 36 -2.44 13.79 -23.97
CA GLY A 36 -2.26 14.21 -22.58
C GLY A 36 -2.08 15.72 -22.39
N ARG A 37 -1.91 16.52 -23.45
CA ARG A 37 -1.84 17.99 -23.39
C ARG A 37 -3.16 18.71 -23.62
N ASN A 38 -4.27 17.98 -23.75
CA ASN A 38 -5.60 18.61 -23.70
C ASN A 38 -5.92 19.14 -22.28
N PRO A 39 -6.94 20.01 -22.10
CA PRO A 39 -7.22 20.70 -20.84
C PRO A 39 -7.49 19.80 -19.63
N ALA A 40 -8.14 18.65 -19.86
CA ALA A 40 -8.30 17.60 -18.87
C ALA A 40 -7.40 16.39 -19.17
N TYR A 41 -6.22 16.63 -19.73
CA TYR A 41 -5.10 15.70 -19.86
C TYR A 41 -5.42 14.36 -20.57
N SER A 42 -6.36 14.35 -21.50
CA SER A 42 -6.65 13.19 -22.35
C SER A 42 -7.35 13.54 -23.66
N VAL A 43 -7.30 12.61 -24.62
CA VAL A 43 -8.00 12.66 -25.91
C VAL A 43 -9.51 12.85 -25.77
N LYS A 44 -10.07 12.42 -24.63
CA LYS A 44 -11.52 12.50 -24.39
C LYS A 44 -12.01 13.93 -24.26
N CYS A 45 -11.13 14.91 -24.00
CA CYS A 45 -11.52 16.33 -23.99
C CYS A 45 -12.17 16.74 -25.31
N ARG A 46 -11.66 16.22 -26.44
CA ARG A 46 -12.21 16.48 -27.77
C ARG A 46 -13.67 16.04 -27.88
N ILE A 47 -13.95 14.80 -27.48
CA ILE A 47 -15.31 14.24 -27.62
C ILE A 47 -16.26 14.78 -26.56
N GLY A 48 -15.77 15.08 -25.35
CA GLY A 48 -16.56 15.72 -24.30
C GLY A 48 -17.09 17.08 -24.76
N ALA A 49 -16.23 17.89 -25.38
CA ALA A 49 -16.63 19.18 -25.94
C ALA A 49 -17.55 19.00 -27.15
N ALA A 50 -17.15 18.15 -28.12
CA ALA A 50 -17.88 17.97 -29.36
C ALA A 50 -19.31 17.43 -29.18
N MET A 51 -19.52 16.48 -28.26
CA MET A 51 -20.86 15.95 -28.01
C MET A 51 -21.79 16.98 -27.37
N ILE A 52 -21.26 17.87 -26.51
CA ILE A 52 -22.03 18.97 -25.91
C ILE A 52 -22.32 20.06 -26.95
N TRP A 53 -21.31 20.51 -27.70
CA TRP A 53 -21.48 21.51 -28.77
C TRP A 53 -22.47 21.06 -29.84
N ASP A 54 -22.41 19.79 -30.25
CA ASP A 54 -23.38 19.22 -31.19
C ASP A 54 -24.80 19.21 -30.62
N ALA A 55 -24.96 18.83 -29.34
CA ALA A 55 -26.25 18.78 -28.67
C ALA A 55 -26.88 20.18 -28.52
N GLU A 56 -26.07 21.19 -28.17
CA GLU A 56 -26.47 22.60 -28.14
C GLU A 56 -26.87 23.07 -29.53
N LYS A 57 -26.05 22.81 -30.55
CA LYS A 57 -26.29 23.22 -31.93
C LYS A 57 -27.59 22.63 -32.49
N ARG A 58 -27.90 21.37 -32.15
CA ARG A 58 -29.17 20.72 -32.54
C ARG A 58 -30.36 21.15 -31.66
N GLY A 59 -30.14 21.92 -30.60
CA GLY A 59 -31.16 22.37 -29.67
C GLY A 59 -31.74 21.27 -28.78
N VAL A 60 -31.09 20.09 -28.71
CA VAL A 60 -31.52 18.98 -27.86
C VAL A 60 -30.98 19.07 -26.43
N LEU A 61 -29.95 19.91 -26.22
CA LEU A 61 -29.45 20.31 -24.91
C LEU A 61 -29.68 21.83 -24.76
N LYS A 62 -30.35 22.24 -23.69
CA LYS A 62 -30.73 23.63 -23.39
C LYS A 62 -30.29 24.03 -21.97
N PRO A 63 -30.03 25.31 -21.69
CA PRO A 63 -29.67 25.77 -20.34
C PRO A 63 -30.64 25.22 -19.27
N GLY A 64 -30.09 24.75 -18.15
CA GLY A 64 -30.85 24.13 -17.05
C GLY A 64 -31.13 22.63 -17.22
N MET A 65 -30.84 22.02 -18.37
CA MET A 65 -30.93 20.56 -18.55
C MET A 65 -29.74 19.83 -17.92
N GLN A 66 -29.97 18.57 -17.55
CA GLN A 66 -29.00 17.68 -16.91
C GLN A 66 -28.30 16.79 -17.94
N VAL A 67 -26.97 16.75 -17.90
CA VAL A 67 -26.19 15.75 -18.66
C VAL A 67 -26.03 14.49 -17.81
N VAL A 68 -26.24 13.32 -18.40
CA VAL A 68 -25.99 12.01 -17.77
C VAL A 68 -25.17 11.11 -18.68
N GLU A 69 -24.12 10.46 -18.17
CA GLU A 69 -23.32 9.50 -18.96
C GLU A 69 -22.83 8.34 -18.06
N PRO A 70 -22.90 7.08 -18.53
CA PRO A 70 -22.34 5.94 -17.83
C PRO A 70 -20.83 5.83 -18.06
N THR A 71 -20.03 6.43 -17.18
CA THR A 71 -18.57 6.38 -17.29
C THR A 71 -17.86 6.80 -16.01
N SER A 72 -16.74 6.13 -15.73
CA SER A 72 -15.78 6.46 -14.66
C SER A 72 -14.38 6.81 -15.20
N GLY A 73 -14.21 6.75 -16.51
CA GLY A 73 -12.92 6.97 -17.17
C GLY A 73 -12.73 8.40 -17.66
N ASN A 74 -11.81 8.57 -18.60
CA ASN A 74 -11.46 9.87 -19.17
C ASN A 74 -12.66 10.61 -19.79
N THR A 75 -13.68 9.92 -20.30
CA THR A 75 -14.90 10.55 -20.83
C THR A 75 -15.71 11.25 -19.73
N GLY A 76 -15.79 10.68 -18.54
CA GLY A 76 -16.48 11.32 -17.42
C GLY A 76 -15.80 12.62 -17.01
N ILE A 77 -14.47 12.60 -16.97
CA ILE A 77 -13.65 13.78 -16.64
C ILE A 77 -13.76 14.84 -17.74
N ALA A 78 -13.76 14.41 -19.00
CA ALA A 78 -13.96 15.29 -20.15
C ALA A 78 -15.34 15.97 -20.12
N LEU A 79 -16.40 15.23 -19.82
CA LEU A 79 -17.74 15.81 -19.68
C LEU A 79 -17.80 16.73 -18.46
N ALA A 80 -17.14 16.37 -17.35
CA ALA A 80 -17.16 17.16 -16.12
C ALA A 80 -16.56 18.56 -16.33
N TYR A 81 -15.39 18.68 -16.96
CA TYR A 81 -14.82 20.02 -17.19
C TYR A 81 -15.62 20.84 -18.22
N VAL A 82 -16.19 20.21 -19.25
CA VAL A 82 -17.03 20.92 -20.24
C VAL A 82 -18.34 21.38 -19.62
N CYS A 83 -19.02 20.51 -18.88
CA CYS A 83 -20.27 20.84 -18.20
C CYS A 83 -20.05 21.94 -17.16
N ALA A 84 -18.94 21.89 -16.41
CA ALA A 84 -18.54 22.95 -15.49
C ALA A 84 -18.29 24.28 -16.22
N ALA A 85 -17.58 24.27 -17.35
CA ALA A 85 -17.30 25.47 -18.14
C ALA A 85 -18.55 26.09 -18.78
N ARG A 86 -19.53 25.26 -19.17
CA ARG A 86 -20.73 25.68 -19.91
C ARG A 86 -22.00 25.76 -19.04
N GLY A 87 -21.89 25.52 -17.74
CA GLY A 87 -22.99 25.67 -16.78
C GLY A 87 -24.05 24.57 -16.83
N TYR A 88 -23.69 23.36 -17.26
CA TYR A 88 -24.59 22.20 -17.20
C TYR A 88 -24.32 21.38 -15.93
N PRO A 89 -25.36 20.98 -15.19
CA PRO A 89 -25.19 19.97 -14.17
C PRO A 89 -24.93 18.61 -14.84
N LEU A 90 -23.97 17.86 -14.28
CA LEU A 90 -23.54 16.55 -14.78
C LEU A 90 -23.78 15.46 -13.74
N THR A 91 -24.37 14.34 -14.18
CA THR A 91 -24.50 13.11 -13.39
C THR A 91 -23.73 11.99 -14.09
N LEU A 92 -22.82 11.34 -13.38
CA LEU A 92 -22.09 10.19 -13.88
C LEU A 92 -22.52 8.93 -13.13
N THR A 93 -22.97 7.93 -13.87
CA THR A 93 -23.23 6.61 -13.30
C THR A 93 -22.00 5.73 -13.44
N MET A 94 -21.62 5.04 -12.38
CA MET A 94 -20.46 4.15 -12.40
C MET A 94 -20.54 3.08 -11.30
N PRO A 95 -19.86 1.93 -11.46
CA PRO A 95 -19.75 0.95 -10.39
C PRO A 95 -19.06 1.53 -9.15
N GLU A 96 -19.48 1.10 -7.96
CA GLU A 96 -18.86 1.54 -6.69
C GLU A 96 -17.38 1.12 -6.53
N THR A 97 -16.92 0.15 -7.34
CA THR A 97 -15.55 -0.37 -7.40
C THR A 97 -14.55 0.59 -8.06
N MET A 98 -15.01 1.73 -8.58
CA MET A 98 -14.15 2.74 -9.20
C MET A 98 -13.32 3.49 -8.17
N SER A 99 -12.06 3.81 -8.52
CA SER A 99 -11.07 4.36 -7.58
C SER A 99 -11.53 5.68 -6.94
N LEU A 100 -11.10 5.91 -5.69
CA LEU A 100 -11.46 7.10 -4.94
C LEU A 100 -10.93 8.38 -5.60
N GLU A 101 -9.72 8.35 -6.14
CA GLU A 101 -9.07 9.51 -6.80
C GLU A 101 -9.87 9.97 -8.01
N ARG A 102 -10.42 9.03 -8.78
CA ARG A 102 -11.31 9.34 -9.91
C ARG A 102 -12.60 9.99 -9.44
N ARG A 103 -13.21 9.46 -8.37
CA ARG A 103 -14.43 10.04 -7.78
C ARG A 103 -14.17 11.45 -7.23
N MET A 104 -13.04 11.66 -6.56
CA MET A 104 -12.63 12.96 -6.05
C MET A 104 -12.45 13.99 -7.17
N MET A 105 -11.76 13.63 -8.26
CA MET A 105 -11.57 14.54 -9.39
C MET A 105 -12.90 14.91 -10.06
N LEU A 106 -13.81 13.95 -10.24
CA LEU A 106 -15.13 14.22 -10.82
C LEU A 106 -15.98 15.13 -9.91
N LYS A 107 -15.92 14.90 -8.60
CA LYS A 107 -16.58 15.76 -7.61
C LYS A 107 -16.00 17.18 -7.60
N ALA A 108 -14.69 17.35 -7.80
CA ALA A 108 -14.06 18.67 -7.87
C ALA A 108 -14.58 19.51 -9.05
N PHE A 109 -14.97 18.88 -10.16
CA PHE A 109 -15.66 19.53 -11.28
C PHE A 109 -17.18 19.71 -11.08
N GLY A 110 -17.71 19.41 -9.89
CA GLY A 110 -19.13 19.58 -9.57
C GLY A 110 -20.02 18.45 -10.08
N ALA A 111 -19.46 17.32 -10.54
CA ALA A 111 -20.28 16.20 -11.00
C ALA A 111 -20.99 15.49 -9.85
N THR A 112 -22.26 15.15 -10.07
CA THR A 112 -23.00 14.21 -9.23
C THR A 112 -22.62 12.79 -9.62
N LEU A 113 -22.33 11.95 -8.63
CA LEU A 113 -21.94 10.56 -8.85
C LEU A 113 -23.06 9.67 -8.36
N VAL A 114 -23.56 8.80 -9.23
CA VAL A 114 -24.54 7.76 -8.91
C VAL A 114 -23.82 6.43 -8.99
N LEU A 115 -23.54 5.85 -7.82
CA LEU A 115 -22.85 4.57 -7.74
C LEU A 115 -23.85 3.43 -7.98
N THR A 116 -23.49 2.49 -8.85
CA THR A 116 -24.21 1.25 -9.08
C THR A 116 -23.47 0.07 -8.42
N PRO A 117 -24.16 -1.03 -8.08
CA PRO A 117 -23.53 -2.20 -7.47
C PRO A 117 -22.33 -2.69 -8.27
N GLY A 118 -21.22 -3.00 -7.58
CA GLY A 118 -19.99 -3.45 -8.23
C GLY A 118 -20.17 -4.70 -9.09
N ALA A 119 -21.01 -5.64 -8.64
CA ALA A 119 -21.29 -6.91 -9.31
C ALA A 119 -21.94 -6.76 -10.70
N GLU A 120 -22.68 -5.68 -10.94
CA GLU A 120 -23.32 -5.41 -12.23
C GLU A 120 -22.36 -4.76 -13.24
N GLY A 121 -21.20 -4.29 -12.77
CA GLY A 121 -20.18 -3.64 -13.57
C GLY A 121 -20.72 -2.49 -14.42
N MET A 122 -20.12 -2.27 -15.59
CA MET A 122 -20.56 -1.21 -16.49
C MET A 122 -21.96 -1.43 -17.07
N LYS A 123 -22.48 -2.67 -17.09
CA LYS A 123 -23.85 -2.93 -17.56
C LYS A 123 -24.87 -2.27 -16.63
N GLY A 124 -24.69 -2.38 -15.32
CA GLY A 124 -25.54 -1.70 -14.33
C GLY A 124 -25.45 -0.18 -14.45
N ALA A 125 -24.24 0.37 -14.62
CA ALA A 125 -24.05 1.80 -14.83
C ALA A 125 -24.77 2.32 -16.09
N ILE A 126 -24.69 1.58 -17.22
CA ILE A 126 -25.40 1.90 -18.47
C ILE A 126 -26.90 1.89 -18.24
N ALA A 127 -27.45 0.81 -17.67
CA ALA A 127 -28.88 0.70 -17.41
C ALA A 127 -29.39 1.86 -16.56
N ARG A 128 -28.63 2.25 -15.52
CA ARG A 128 -28.97 3.39 -14.66
C ARG A 128 -28.92 4.73 -15.40
N ALA A 129 -27.93 4.96 -16.26
CA ALA A 129 -27.86 6.19 -17.05
C ALA A 129 -29.02 6.27 -18.06
N GLU A 130 -29.36 5.16 -18.72
CA GLU A 130 -30.49 5.08 -19.64
C GLU A 130 -31.81 5.36 -18.92
N GLU A 131 -32.01 4.79 -17.72
CA GLU A 131 -33.18 5.07 -16.88
C GLU A 131 -33.29 6.57 -16.54
N LEU A 132 -32.20 7.19 -16.07
CA LEU A 132 -32.16 8.62 -15.77
C LEU A 132 -32.44 9.47 -17.02
N SER A 133 -31.90 9.06 -18.18
CA SER A 133 -32.05 9.79 -19.45
C SER A 133 -33.50 9.83 -19.97
N LYS A 134 -34.38 8.94 -19.49
CA LYS A 134 -35.82 8.95 -19.85
C LYS A 134 -36.60 10.08 -19.16
N GLN A 135 -36.03 10.71 -18.13
CA GLN A 135 -36.68 11.80 -17.42
C GLN A 135 -36.65 13.09 -18.27
N PRO A 136 -37.71 13.91 -18.23
CA PRO A 136 -37.70 15.21 -18.90
C PRO A 136 -36.53 16.09 -18.44
N GLY A 137 -35.86 16.76 -19.37
CA GLY A 137 -34.74 17.66 -19.06
C GLY A 137 -33.38 16.97 -18.94
N PHE A 138 -33.27 15.66 -19.21
CA PHE A 138 -31.99 14.96 -19.26
C PHE A 138 -31.47 14.79 -20.70
N PHE A 139 -30.15 14.78 -20.85
CA PHE A 139 -29.45 14.50 -22.09
C PHE A 139 -28.34 13.46 -21.86
N ILE A 140 -28.28 12.43 -22.70
CA ILE A 140 -27.24 11.41 -22.66
C ILE A 140 -26.35 11.49 -23.93
N PRO A 141 -25.05 11.80 -23.80
CA PRO A 141 -24.15 11.92 -24.94
C PRO A 141 -23.96 10.63 -25.74
N GLN A 142 -23.91 9.45 -25.10
CA GLN A 142 -23.74 8.13 -25.72
C GLN A 142 -22.43 8.00 -26.54
N GLN A 143 -21.28 8.04 -25.87
CA GLN A 143 -19.96 8.11 -26.53
C GLN A 143 -19.64 7.01 -27.57
N PHE A 144 -20.30 5.85 -27.49
CA PHE A 144 -20.10 4.71 -28.40
C PHE A 144 -20.99 4.75 -29.65
N LYS A 145 -21.99 5.63 -29.69
CA LYS A 145 -22.99 5.76 -30.78
C LYS A 145 -23.01 7.14 -31.43
N ASN A 146 -22.53 8.15 -30.71
CA ASN A 146 -22.66 9.54 -31.13
C ASN A 146 -21.71 9.90 -32.29
N PRO A 147 -22.22 10.31 -33.46
CA PRO A 147 -21.39 10.66 -34.62
C PRO A 147 -20.50 11.89 -34.39
N ALA A 148 -20.80 12.75 -33.39
CA ALA A 148 -19.93 13.86 -33.01
C ALA A 148 -18.55 13.40 -32.52
N ASN A 149 -18.44 12.16 -32.02
CA ASN A 149 -17.18 11.57 -31.56
C ASN A 149 -16.17 11.34 -32.71
N PRO A 150 -16.45 10.53 -33.75
CA PRO A 150 -15.53 10.43 -34.89
C PRO A 150 -15.40 11.75 -35.66
N GLU A 151 -16.46 12.56 -35.70
CA GLU A 151 -16.45 13.83 -36.44
C GLU A 151 -15.46 14.85 -35.88
N ILE A 152 -15.29 14.97 -34.56
CA ILE A 152 -14.31 15.90 -34.00
C ILE A 152 -12.88 15.48 -34.36
N HIS A 153 -12.60 14.17 -34.45
CA HIS A 153 -11.32 13.66 -34.89
C HIS A 153 -11.09 13.89 -36.38
N PHE A 154 -12.13 13.82 -37.21
CA PHE A 154 -12.08 14.21 -38.63
C PHE A 154 -11.79 15.71 -38.81
N LYS A 155 -12.35 16.57 -37.95
CA LYS A 155 -12.21 18.03 -38.03
C LYS A 155 -10.95 18.59 -37.36
N THR A 156 -10.33 17.84 -36.44
CA THR A 156 -9.21 18.35 -35.65
C THR A 156 -8.02 17.40 -35.70
N THR A 157 -8.12 16.22 -35.09
CA THR A 157 -6.99 15.29 -34.94
C THR A 157 -6.38 14.86 -36.28
N GLY A 158 -7.21 14.55 -37.28
CA GLY A 158 -6.77 14.21 -38.63
C GLY A 158 -6.04 15.36 -39.34
N PRO A 159 -6.66 16.55 -39.43
CA PRO A 159 -6.02 17.76 -39.95
C PRO A 159 -4.71 18.10 -39.26
N GLU A 160 -4.68 18.10 -37.93
CA GLU A 160 -3.46 18.39 -37.17
C GLU A 160 -2.33 17.42 -37.54
N ILE A 161 -2.59 16.11 -37.58
CA ILE A 161 -1.59 15.12 -37.99
C ILE A 161 -1.12 15.35 -39.43
N TRP A 162 -2.05 15.64 -40.33
CA TRP A 162 -1.73 15.88 -41.75
C TRP A 162 -0.85 17.12 -41.94
N GLU A 163 -1.21 18.21 -41.29
CA GLU A 163 -0.48 19.48 -41.35
C GLU A 163 0.91 19.36 -40.72
N ASP A 164 0.99 18.82 -39.50
CA ASP A 164 2.25 18.67 -38.76
C ASP A 164 3.24 17.71 -39.44
N THR A 165 2.74 16.75 -40.23
CA THR A 165 3.58 15.81 -41.03
C THR A 165 3.81 16.27 -42.47
N ASN A 166 3.25 17.42 -42.87
CA ASN A 166 3.21 17.86 -44.27
C ASN A 166 2.70 16.77 -45.24
N GLY A 167 1.71 16.00 -44.80
CA GLY A 167 1.11 14.90 -45.55
C GLY A 167 1.95 13.63 -45.66
N ASN A 168 3.09 13.53 -44.97
CA ASN A 168 4.01 12.39 -45.06
C ASN A 168 3.69 11.27 -44.04
N VAL A 169 2.42 11.09 -43.64
CA VAL A 169 2.03 10.03 -42.69
C VAL A 169 1.67 8.75 -43.41
N ASP A 170 2.55 7.75 -43.35
CA ASP A 170 2.36 6.47 -44.03
C ASP A 170 1.52 5.48 -43.20
N ILE A 171 1.68 5.51 -41.88
CA ILE A 171 1.02 4.56 -40.96
C ILE A 171 0.45 5.33 -39.76
N PHE A 172 -0.79 5.05 -39.39
CA PHE A 172 -1.46 5.61 -38.23
C PHE A 172 -1.90 4.51 -37.28
N ILE A 173 -1.54 4.64 -36.00
CA ILE A 173 -1.75 3.62 -34.97
C ILE A 173 -2.54 4.23 -33.82
N ALA A 174 -3.67 3.60 -33.46
CA ALA A 174 -4.50 4.04 -32.34
C ALA A 174 -5.14 2.87 -31.60
N GLY A 175 -5.09 2.93 -30.27
CA GLY A 175 -5.85 2.05 -29.40
C GLY A 175 -7.35 2.28 -29.52
N VAL A 176 -8.13 1.19 -29.59
CA VAL A 176 -9.57 1.26 -29.83
C VAL A 176 -10.36 1.06 -28.54
N GLY A 177 -10.92 2.16 -28.03
CA GLY A 177 -12.00 2.17 -27.03
C GLY A 177 -13.35 2.36 -27.71
N THR A 178 -13.72 3.62 -27.96
CA THR A 178 -14.96 3.97 -28.68
C THR A 178 -14.83 3.86 -30.20
N GLY A 179 -13.62 3.79 -30.75
CA GLY A 179 -13.37 3.77 -32.20
C GLY A 179 -13.40 5.13 -32.91
N GLY A 180 -13.78 6.21 -32.21
CA GLY A 180 -13.90 7.54 -32.81
C GLY A 180 -12.59 8.09 -33.37
N THR A 181 -11.47 7.93 -32.64
CA THR A 181 -10.17 8.46 -33.06
C THR A 181 -9.67 7.83 -34.35
N ILE A 182 -9.65 6.50 -34.44
CA ILE A 182 -9.20 5.80 -35.65
C ILE A 182 -10.13 6.04 -36.84
N THR A 183 -11.45 6.05 -36.60
CA THR A 183 -12.44 6.31 -37.66
C THR A 183 -12.31 7.73 -38.22
N GLY A 184 -12.28 8.75 -37.35
CA GLY A 184 -12.23 10.15 -37.76
C GLY A 184 -10.94 10.51 -38.50
N VAL A 185 -9.79 10.11 -37.94
CA VAL A 185 -8.47 10.37 -38.57
C VAL A 185 -8.35 9.64 -39.90
N SER A 186 -8.72 8.35 -39.95
CA SER A 186 -8.62 7.56 -41.19
C SER A 186 -9.56 8.08 -42.26
N ARG A 187 -10.79 8.49 -41.90
CA ARG A 187 -11.73 9.09 -42.85
C ARG A 187 -11.17 10.39 -43.44
N TYR A 188 -10.55 11.24 -42.63
CA TYR A 188 -9.94 12.47 -43.12
C TYR A 188 -8.77 12.17 -44.07
N ILE A 189 -7.81 11.35 -43.66
CA ILE A 189 -6.59 11.13 -44.44
C ILE A 189 -6.86 10.27 -45.69
N LYS A 190 -7.56 9.14 -45.54
CA LYS A 190 -7.81 8.21 -46.65
C LYS A 190 -8.86 8.72 -47.63
N LYS A 191 -9.97 9.29 -47.14
CA LYS A 191 -11.11 9.66 -48.00
C LYS A 191 -11.08 11.13 -48.39
N HIS A 192 -10.86 12.04 -47.44
CA HIS A 192 -10.88 13.47 -47.74
C HIS A 192 -9.58 13.97 -48.40
N LYS A 193 -8.41 13.51 -47.94
CA LYS A 193 -7.11 13.82 -48.59
C LYS A 193 -6.74 12.86 -49.71
N GLY A 194 -7.40 11.71 -49.81
CA GLY A 194 -7.09 10.70 -50.83
C GLY A 194 -5.70 10.07 -50.66
N HIS A 195 -5.15 10.07 -49.44
CA HIS A 195 -3.81 9.58 -49.17
C HIS A 195 -3.82 8.11 -48.71
N ALA A 196 -2.95 7.30 -49.29
CA ALA A 196 -2.84 5.87 -49.01
C ALA A 196 -2.06 5.60 -47.70
N MET A 197 -2.67 5.96 -46.57
CA MET A 197 -2.14 5.68 -45.23
C MET A 197 -2.63 4.31 -44.74
N LYS A 198 -1.79 3.55 -44.03
CA LYS A 198 -2.22 2.33 -43.32
C LYS A 198 -2.74 2.67 -41.92
N SER A 199 -3.97 2.30 -41.60
CA SER A 199 -4.60 2.48 -40.29
C SER A 199 -4.56 1.17 -39.50
N ILE A 200 -3.91 1.19 -38.33
CA ILE A 200 -3.71 0.04 -37.46
C ILE A 200 -4.43 0.28 -36.13
N ALA A 201 -5.39 -0.60 -35.82
CA ALA A 201 -6.06 -0.62 -34.53
C ALA A 201 -5.22 -1.39 -33.50
N VAL A 202 -5.24 -0.95 -32.24
CA VAL A 202 -4.62 -1.68 -31.13
C VAL A 202 -5.69 -2.16 -30.15
N GLU A 203 -5.64 -3.44 -29.80
CA GLU A 203 -6.53 -4.06 -28.80
C GLU A 203 -5.79 -4.98 -27.83
N PRO A 204 -6.37 -5.29 -26.66
CA PRO A 204 -5.76 -6.23 -25.71
C PRO A 204 -5.82 -7.68 -26.21
N THR A 205 -4.73 -8.45 -26.05
CA THR A 205 -4.74 -9.91 -26.31
C THR A 205 -5.77 -10.66 -25.47
N ALA A 206 -6.08 -10.16 -24.26
CA ALA A 206 -7.06 -10.74 -23.35
C ALA A 206 -8.52 -10.39 -23.68
N SER A 207 -8.76 -9.46 -24.62
CA SER A 207 -10.11 -9.09 -25.09
C SER A 207 -10.10 -8.75 -26.60
N PRO A 208 -9.71 -9.71 -27.48
CA PRO A 208 -9.39 -9.41 -28.88
C PRO A 208 -10.63 -9.46 -29.80
N VAL A 209 -11.63 -8.63 -29.49
CA VAL A 209 -12.93 -8.63 -30.17
C VAL A 209 -12.83 -8.15 -31.62
N LEU A 210 -11.96 -7.19 -31.94
CA LEU A 210 -11.78 -6.70 -33.31
C LEU A 210 -11.12 -7.75 -34.21
N SER A 211 -10.30 -8.63 -33.62
CA SER A 211 -9.71 -9.79 -34.28
C SER A 211 -10.65 -11.01 -34.37
N GLY A 212 -11.91 -10.89 -33.92
CA GLY A 212 -12.89 -11.99 -33.93
C GLY A 212 -12.82 -12.95 -32.74
N GLY A 213 -12.03 -12.63 -31.71
CA GLY A 213 -11.98 -13.37 -30.45
C GLY A 213 -13.11 -13.00 -29.48
N LYS A 214 -13.06 -13.59 -28.27
CA LYS A 214 -14.06 -13.36 -27.22
C LYS A 214 -13.65 -12.20 -26.31
N PRO A 215 -14.60 -11.41 -25.78
CA PRO A 215 -14.30 -10.41 -24.76
C PRO A 215 -13.78 -11.07 -23.48
N GLY A 216 -12.83 -10.43 -22.82
CA GLY A 216 -12.26 -10.90 -21.55
C GLY A 216 -11.75 -9.76 -20.68
N PRO A 217 -11.56 -9.99 -19.37
CA PRO A 217 -11.03 -8.98 -18.46
C PRO A 217 -9.56 -8.66 -18.79
N HIS A 218 -9.21 -7.37 -18.81
CA HIS A 218 -7.85 -6.91 -19.08
C HIS A 218 -7.51 -5.65 -18.29
N LYS A 219 -6.21 -5.32 -18.23
CA LYS A 219 -5.68 -4.20 -17.44
C LYS A 219 -5.39 -2.93 -18.26
N ILE A 220 -5.43 -3.01 -19.59
CA ILE A 220 -5.18 -1.87 -20.49
C ILE A 220 -6.39 -0.90 -20.50
N GLN A 221 -6.49 -0.05 -19.49
CA GLN A 221 -7.62 0.85 -19.31
C GLN A 221 -7.74 1.86 -20.47
N GLY A 222 -8.93 1.97 -21.05
CA GLY A 222 -9.26 2.95 -22.10
C GLY A 222 -9.46 2.36 -23.51
N ILE A 223 -9.06 1.10 -23.73
CA ILE A 223 -9.28 0.34 -24.97
C ILE A 223 -9.97 -1.00 -24.67
N GLY A 224 -10.34 -1.78 -25.69
CA GLY A 224 -10.84 -3.14 -25.50
C GLY A 224 -12.23 -3.22 -24.85
N ALA A 225 -13.20 -2.46 -25.34
CA ALA A 225 -14.53 -2.32 -24.72
C ALA A 225 -15.36 -3.63 -24.60
N GLY A 226 -14.90 -4.73 -25.19
CA GLY A 226 -15.57 -6.04 -25.14
C GLY A 226 -16.70 -6.21 -26.17
N PHE A 227 -16.88 -5.23 -27.06
CA PHE A 227 -17.79 -5.26 -28.22
C PHE A 227 -17.24 -4.31 -29.30
N ILE A 228 -17.77 -4.40 -30.52
CA ILE A 228 -17.44 -3.47 -31.62
C ILE A 228 -18.37 -2.25 -31.51
N PRO A 229 -17.86 -1.02 -31.27
CA PRO A 229 -18.71 0.18 -31.17
C PRO A 229 -19.36 0.57 -32.50
N ASP A 230 -20.60 1.08 -32.46
CA ASP A 230 -21.38 1.48 -33.65
C ASP A 230 -20.66 2.53 -34.51
N ILE A 231 -19.87 3.41 -33.89
CA ILE A 231 -19.13 4.47 -34.58
C ILE A 231 -17.75 4.03 -35.12
N LEU A 232 -17.33 2.78 -34.86
CA LEU A 232 -16.08 2.24 -35.39
C LEU A 232 -16.31 1.74 -36.82
N ASP A 233 -15.67 2.38 -37.79
CA ASP A 233 -15.72 1.94 -39.18
C ASP A 233 -14.56 0.99 -39.49
N MET A 234 -14.81 -0.31 -39.36
CA MET A 234 -13.81 -1.35 -39.62
C MET A 234 -13.35 -1.41 -41.08
N THR A 235 -14.09 -0.83 -42.03
CA THR A 235 -13.65 -0.76 -43.44
C THR A 235 -12.46 0.18 -43.66
N LEU A 236 -12.18 1.03 -42.67
CA LEU A 236 -11.04 1.94 -42.67
C LEU A 236 -9.81 1.37 -41.94
N VAL A 237 -9.94 0.22 -41.25
CA VAL A 237 -8.86 -0.41 -40.49
C VAL A 237 -8.21 -1.49 -41.34
N ASP A 238 -6.91 -1.37 -41.62
CA ASP A 238 -6.19 -2.32 -42.47
C ASP A 238 -5.56 -3.47 -41.66
N GLU A 239 -5.29 -3.24 -40.37
CA GLU A 239 -4.68 -4.22 -39.47
C GLU A 239 -5.13 -3.99 -38.03
N VAL A 240 -5.22 -5.07 -37.26
CA VAL A 240 -5.38 -5.02 -35.80
C VAL A 240 -4.14 -5.66 -35.16
N VAL A 241 -3.46 -4.92 -34.29
CA VAL A 241 -2.34 -5.43 -33.48
C VAL A 241 -2.82 -5.69 -32.06
N GLN A 242 -2.64 -6.92 -31.60
CA GLN A 242 -2.91 -7.30 -30.22
C GLN A 242 -1.70 -7.02 -29.34
N VAL A 243 -1.94 -6.46 -28.15
CA VAL A 243 -0.91 -6.14 -27.16
C VAL A 243 -1.30 -6.71 -25.80
N SER A 244 -0.33 -7.31 -25.09
CA SER A 244 -0.59 -7.88 -23.77
C SER A 244 -0.64 -6.81 -22.68
N ASN A 245 -1.15 -7.17 -21.50
CA ASN A 245 -1.13 -6.25 -20.35
C ASN A 245 0.30 -5.90 -19.94
N GLU A 246 1.19 -6.90 -19.99
CA GLU A 246 2.59 -6.82 -19.60
C GLU A 246 3.35 -5.88 -20.52
N GLU A 247 3.19 -6.02 -21.85
CA GLU A 247 3.79 -5.11 -22.83
C GLU A 247 3.34 -3.67 -22.62
N ALA A 248 2.05 -3.45 -22.37
CA ALA A 248 1.50 -2.12 -22.12
C ALA A 248 2.05 -1.50 -20.83
N MET A 249 2.13 -2.29 -19.75
CA MET A 249 2.63 -1.88 -18.44
C MET A 249 4.14 -1.66 -18.42
N GLU A 250 4.90 -2.35 -19.27
CA GLU A 250 6.34 -2.14 -19.42
C GLU A 250 6.63 -0.85 -20.23
N LEU A 251 5.93 -0.64 -21.34
CA LEU A 251 6.25 0.46 -22.25
C LEU A 251 5.79 1.83 -21.75
N ALA A 252 4.70 1.91 -20.99
CA ALA A 252 4.21 3.20 -20.48
C ALA A 252 5.22 3.92 -19.55
N PRO A 253 5.85 3.26 -18.55
CA PRO A 253 6.92 3.86 -17.76
C PRO A 253 8.18 4.17 -18.58
N ARG A 254 8.49 3.35 -19.59
CA ARG A 254 9.64 3.59 -20.48
C ARG A 254 9.49 4.86 -21.31
N LEU A 255 8.27 5.21 -21.73
CA LEU A 255 8.00 6.51 -22.36
C LEU A 255 8.43 7.69 -21.46
N ALA A 256 8.17 7.60 -20.15
CA ALA A 256 8.61 8.62 -19.20
C ALA A 256 10.14 8.60 -19.02
N LYS A 257 10.72 7.42 -18.81
CA LYS A 257 12.15 7.23 -18.51
C LYS A 257 13.07 7.53 -19.69
N GLU A 258 12.65 7.18 -20.90
CA GLU A 258 13.49 7.22 -22.11
C GLU A 258 13.14 8.42 -23.01
N GLU A 259 11.89 8.86 -23.06
CA GLU A 259 11.46 9.97 -23.93
C GLU A 259 11.02 11.22 -23.15
N GLY A 260 10.94 11.16 -21.81
CA GLY A 260 10.44 12.26 -20.99
C GLY A 260 8.93 12.50 -21.13
N ILE A 261 8.17 11.49 -21.56
CA ILE A 261 6.73 11.59 -21.81
C ILE A 261 5.96 10.79 -20.75
N ILE A 262 5.34 11.47 -19.80
CA ILE A 262 4.45 10.84 -18.83
C ILE A 262 3.11 10.46 -19.48
N SER A 263 2.72 9.18 -19.40
CA SER A 263 1.58 8.66 -20.17
C SER A 263 0.88 7.48 -19.49
N GLY A 264 -0.37 7.20 -19.86
CA GLY A 264 -1.18 6.10 -19.30
C GLY A 264 -0.90 4.71 -19.89
N ILE A 265 -1.57 3.69 -19.36
CA ILE A 265 -1.37 2.28 -19.77
C ILE A 265 -1.71 2.08 -21.26
N SER A 266 -2.77 2.72 -21.77
CA SER A 266 -3.14 2.64 -23.19
C SER A 266 -2.13 3.30 -24.12
N CYS A 267 -1.35 4.28 -23.64
CA CYS A 267 -0.23 4.87 -24.35
C CYS A 267 0.90 3.84 -24.52
N GLY A 268 1.20 3.09 -23.46
CA GLY A 268 2.15 1.98 -23.51
C GLY A 268 1.74 0.90 -24.52
N ALA A 269 0.46 0.54 -24.55
CA ALA A 269 -0.06 -0.42 -25.53
C ALA A 269 0.08 0.09 -26.97
N ALA A 270 -0.31 1.35 -27.23
CA ALA A 270 -0.17 1.96 -28.55
C ALA A 270 1.30 2.05 -28.98
N MET A 271 2.20 2.40 -28.06
CA MET A 271 3.64 2.45 -28.34
C MET A 271 4.24 1.06 -28.61
N ALA A 272 3.85 0.04 -27.84
CA ALA A 272 4.30 -1.33 -28.08
C ALA A 272 3.91 -1.80 -29.50
N ALA A 273 2.68 -1.52 -29.93
CA ALA A 273 2.26 -1.79 -31.31
C ALA A 273 3.08 -0.98 -32.33
N ALA A 274 3.35 0.31 -32.06
CA ALA A 274 4.14 1.14 -32.94
C ALA A 274 5.58 0.64 -33.12
N LEU A 275 6.23 0.18 -32.05
CA LEU A 275 7.58 -0.40 -32.12
C LEU A 275 7.60 -1.71 -32.91
N LYS A 276 6.60 -2.59 -32.70
CA LYS A 276 6.45 -3.83 -33.48
C LYS A 276 6.28 -3.56 -34.97
N VAL A 277 5.50 -2.52 -35.32
CA VAL A 277 5.25 -2.12 -36.72
C VAL A 277 6.49 -1.44 -37.30
N ALA A 278 7.15 -0.56 -36.55
CA ALA A 278 8.36 0.15 -36.96
C ALA A 278 9.55 -0.79 -37.24
N ALA A 279 9.60 -1.93 -36.56
CA ALA A 279 10.64 -2.94 -36.75
C ALA A 279 10.46 -3.80 -38.02
N ARG A 280 9.33 -3.70 -38.72
CA ARG A 280 9.07 -4.51 -39.92
C ARG A 280 9.84 -3.96 -41.12
N PRO A 281 10.38 -4.82 -42.02
CA PRO A 281 11.12 -4.37 -43.20
C PRO A 281 10.32 -3.40 -44.08
N GLU A 282 9.00 -3.62 -44.23
CA GLU A 282 8.13 -2.75 -45.03
C GLU A 282 7.86 -1.37 -44.41
N SER A 283 8.31 -1.14 -43.18
CA SER A 283 8.24 0.16 -42.49
C SER A 283 9.51 0.99 -42.62
N GLU A 284 10.57 0.46 -43.24
CA GLU A 284 11.82 1.20 -43.46
C GLU A 284 11.56 2.51 -44.22
N GLY A 285 12.04 3.64 -43.68
CA GLY A 285 11.88 4.97 -44.26
C GLY A 285 10.48 5.58 -44.11
N LYS A 286 9.49 4.85 -43.59
CA LYS A 286 8.12 5.34 -43.40
C LYS A 286 7.96 6.17 -42.13
N THR A 287 6.96 7.04 -42.13
CA THR A 287 6.51 7.80 -40.96
C THR A 287 5.29 7.15 -40.34
N ILE A 288 5.40 6.82 -39.06
CA ILE A 288 4.37 6.22 -38.23
C ILE A 288 3.90 7.25 -37.22
N VAL A 289 2.60 7.53 -37.17
CA VAL A 289 1.98 8.35 -36.15
C VAL A 289 1.21 7.47 -35.17
N VAL A 290 1.53 7.55 -33.89
CA VAL A 290 0.85 6.82 -32.80
C VAL A 290 0.17 7.77 -31.83
N ILE A 291 -1.08 7.49 -31.47
CA ILE A 291 -1.81 8.29 -30.46
C ILE A 291 -1.40 7.84 -29.06
N LEU A 292 -1.00 8.80 -28.20
CA LEU A 292 -0.86 8.60 -26.76
C LEU A 292 -2.07 9.26 -26.06
N PRO A 293 -3.11 8.48 -25.67
CA PRO A 293 -4.41 9.04 -25.32
C PRO A 293 -4.45 9.94 -24.09
N ASP A 294 -3.56 9.78 -23.11
CA ASP A 294 -3.65 10.50 -21.84
C ASP A 294 -2.32 10.61 -21.05
N SER A 295 -2.33 11.50 -20.05
CA SER A 295 -1.24 11.66 -19.08
C SER A 295 -1.21 10.54 -18.05
N GLY A 296 0.00 10.20 -17.59
CA GLY A 296 0.24 9.15 -16.59
C GLY A 296 -0.20 9.50 -15.16
N GLU A 297 -0.36 10.77 -14.80
CA GLU A 297 -0.69 11.18 -13.41
C GLU A 297 -1.97 10.51 -12.86
N ARG A 298 -2.90 10.14 -13.75
CA ARG A 298 -4.17 9.48 -13.41
C ARG A 298 -4.01 8.00 -13.04
N TYR A 299 -2.79 7.47 -13.14
CA TYR A 299 -2.45 6.07 -12.96
C TYR A 299 -1.45 5.85 -11.82
N LEU A 300 -1.12 6.89 -11.03
CA LEU A 300 -0.13 6.82 -9.96
C LEU A 300 -0.46 5.78 -8.88
N SER A 301 -1.75 5.48 -8.64
CA SER A 301 -2.20 4.42 -7.73
C SER A 301 -2.41 3.06 -8.40
N THR A 302 -1.95 2.89 -9.64
CA THR A 302 -2.01 1.61 -10.36
C THR A 302 -0.63 0.94 -10.38
N PRO A 303 -0.55 -0.39 -10.62
CA PRO A 303 0.72 -1.12 -10.70
C PRO A 303 1.73 -0.56 -11.72
N MET A 304 1.29 0.28 -12.67
CA MET A 304 2.17 0.91 -13.66
C MET A 304 3.24 1.83 -13.05
N PHE A 305 2.96 2.45 -11.90
CA PHE A 305 3.88 3.34 -11.19
C PHE A 305 4.37 2.77 -9.85
N GLU A 306 4.32 1.44 -9.68
CA GLU A 306 4.96 0.80 -8.53
C GLU A 306 6.43 1.21 -8.49
N ILE A 307 6.81 1.91 -7.42
CA ILE A 307 8.15 2.44 -7.22
C ILE A 307 9.02 1.28 -6.72
N PRO A 308 10.05 0.83 -7.46
CA PRO A 308 11.05 -0.08 -6.90
C PRO A 308 11.78 0.63 -5.75
N GLU A 309 12.05 -0.06 -4.64
CA GLU A 309 12.77 0.47 -3.46
C GLU A 309 13.88 1.47 -3.84
N MET A 310 13.67 2.77 -3.57
CA MET A 310 14.70 3.79 -3.82
C MET A 310 15.74 3.74 -2.70
N GLN A 311 16.97 3.32 -3.02
CA GLN A 311 18.10 3.46 -2.10
C GLN A 311 18.48 4.95 -1.95
N PRO A 312 18.73 5.46 -0.73
CA PRO A 312 19.15 6.85 -0.53
C PRO A 312 20.48 7.12 -1.23
N ALA A 313 20.57 8.24 -1.97
CA ALA A 313 21.81 8.70 -2.57
C ALA A 313 22.83 9.03 -1.47
N THR A 314 23.81 8.17 -1.28
CA THR A 314 24.98 8.49 -0.46
C THR A 314 25.79 9.58 -1.17
N ALA A 315 26.21 10.59 -0.40
CA ALA A 315 27.01 11.70 -0.89
C ALA A 315 28.35 11.21 -1.44
N ASN A 316 28.47 11.05 -2.75
CA ASN A 316 29.77 10.85 -3.40
C ASN A 316 30.32 12.16 -3.98
N ARG A 317 31.45 12.52 -3.37
CA ARG A 317 32.34 13.64 -3.61
C ARG A 317 32.78 13.76 -5.07
N CYS A 318 32.86 15.02 -5.51
CA CYS A 318 34.02 15.65 -6.15
C CYS A 318 34.95 14.71 -6.94
N GLY A 319 34.93 14.84 -8.27
CA GLY A 319 35.90 14.20 -9.16
C GLY A 319 37.33 14.53 -8.75
N LYS A 320 38.14 13.48 -8.56
CA LYS A 320 39.58 13.58 -8.56
C LYS A 320 40.11 13.17 -9.92
N VAL A 321 40.76 14.15 -10.52
CA VAL A 321 41.60 14.11 -11.72
C VAL A 321 42.68 13.05 -11.59
N ASP A 322 42.84 12.24 -12.63
CA ASP A 322 43.99 11.36 -12.85
C ASP A 322 45.30 12.15 -12.86
N ARG A 323 46.28 11.71 -12.04
CA ARG A 323 47.69 11.99 -12.27
C ARG A 323 48.54 10.79 -11.83
N HIS A 324 49.18 10.17 -12.82
CA HIS A 324 50.56 9.64 -12.85
C HIS A 324 51.00 8.70 -11.71
N SER A 325 51.20 7.41 -11.96
CA SER A 325 52.36 6.74 -12.61
C SER A 325 53.55 6.48 -11.67
N GLU A 326 53.93 5.19 -11.64
CA GLU A 326 55.26 4.64 -11.34
C GLU A 326 55.80 4.57 -9.90
N CYS A 327 56.56 3.48 -9.70
CA CYS A 327 57.68 3.24 -8.78
C CYS A 327 57.50 2.14 -7.70
N GLU A 328 57.91 0.93 -8.09
CA GLU A 328 58.87 0.01 -7.43
C GLU A 328 59.21 0.27 -5.94
N SER A 329 59.25 -0.72 -5.04
CA SER A 329 60.33 -1.73 -4.82
C SER A 329 60.08 -2.40 -3.44
N ARG A 330 60.17 -3.74 -3.25
CA ARG A 330 61.34 -4.56 -2.75
C ARG A 330 62.10 -3.90 -1.59
N GLU A 331 62.55 -4.52 -0.48
CA GLU A 331 62.91 -5.89 -0.08
C GLU A 331 63.30 -5.84 1.43
N ARG A 332 62.92 -6.81 2.29
CA ARG A 332 63.74 -7.88 2.94
C ARG A 332 64.52 -7.60 4.26
N LEU A 333 64.43 -8.64 5.12
CA LEU A 333 65.42 -9.23 6.07
C LEU A 333 65.78 -8.45 7.36
N ALA A 334 66.12 -9.06 8.51
CA ALA A 334 66.14 -10.43 9.05
C ALA A 334 66.62 -10.34 10.52
N TYR A 335 66.42 -11.39 11.34
CA TYR A 335 67.50 -11.99 12.14
C TYR A 335 67.15 -13.43 12.59
N ARG A 336 68.13 -14.33 12.41
CA ARG A 336 68.23 -15.77 12.78
C ARG A 336 68.52 -15.89 14.30
N GLY A 337 68.42 -17.00 15.03
CA GLY A 337 68.19 -18.43 14.78
C GLY A 337 68.75 -19.25 15.96
N ALA A 338 68.33 -20.51 16.17
CA ALA A 338 69.10 -21.61 16.81
C ALA A 338 68.26 -22.91 16.84
N THR A 339 68.95 -24.06 16.76
CA THR A 339 68.42 -25.40 16.46
C THR A 339 68.80 -26.46 17.51
N MET A 340 68.03 -27.58 17.51
CA MET A 340 68.31 -28.96 18.03
C MET A 340 68.14 -29.21 19.55
N ARG A 341 67.66 -30.36 20.08
CA ARG A 341 67.34 -31.72 19.56
C ARG A 341 66.53 -32.55 20.60
N ARG A 342 65.64 -33.43 20.10
CA ARG A 342 65.27 -34.83 20.48
C ARG A 342 65.17 -35.32 21.95
N SER A 343 64.04 -35.97 22.28
CA SER A 343 63.92 -37.43 22.56
C SER A 343 62.45 -37.89 22.73
N GLY A 344 62.09 -39.05 22.19
CA GLY A 344 60.96 -39.91 22.63
C GLY A 344 61.54 -41.19 23.27
N PRO A 345 60.80 -42.33 23.44
CA PRO A 345 59.39 -42.64 23.13
C PRO A 345 58.62 -43.51 24.17
N ALA A 346 57.35 -43.83 23.83
CA ALA A 346 56.58 -45.09 24.02
C ALA A 346 56.19 -45.64 25.43
N LEU A 347 54.87 -45.88 25.64
CA LEU A 347 54.24 -47.21 25.66
C LEU A 347 52.72 -47.16 25.91
N SER A 348 52.03 -48.07 25.23
CA SER A 348 50.58 -48.25 25.06
C SER A 348 50.13 -49.61 25.58
N VAL A 349 48.99 -49.73 26.26
CA VAL A 349 48.03 -50.89 26.29
C VAL A 349 46.74 -50.33 26.93
N GLY A 350 45.50 -50.43 26.44
CA GLY A 350 44.89 -51.24 25.39
C GLY A 350 43.96 -52.31 25.98
N TRP A 351 42.66 -52.03 26.19
CA TRP A 351 41.62 -53.05 26.31
C TRP A 351 40.35 -52.62 25.56
N ILE A 352 39.82 -53.56 24.77
CA ILE A 352 38.75 -53.48 23.77
C ILE A 352 37.57 -54.36 24.22
N CYS A 353 36.36 -54.00 23.76
CA CYS A 353 35.21 -54.85 23.34
C CYS A 353 33.89 -54.30 23.90
N PHE A 354 32.73 -54.25 23.22
CA PHE A 354 32.27 -54.42 21.83
C PHE A 354 30.75 -54.11 21.84
N LEU A 355 30.16 -53.48 20.81
CA LEU A 355 28.82 -53.78 20.19
C LEU A 355 28.24 -52.64 19.31
N LEU A 356 28.38 -52.87 17.99
CA LEU A 356 27.51 -52.68 16.81
C LEU A 356 26.23 -51.78 16.81
N SER A 357 26.30 -50.77 15.92
CA SER A 357 25.37 -50.29 14.87
C SER A 357 23.83 -50.30 15.03
N VAL A 358 23.20 -49.11 14.87
CA VAL A 358 22.18 -48.81 13.83
C VAL A 358 22.28 -47.34 13.43
N SER A 359 22.25 -47.07 12.12
CA SER A 359 22.28 -45.77 11.46
C SER A 359 20.93 -45.03 11.49
N SER A 360 20.95 -43.72 11.71
CA SER A 360 20.04 -42.76 11.07
C SER A 360 20.76 -41.42 10.94
N GLY A 361 20.76 -40.89 9.72
CA GLY A 361 21.56 -39.73 9.33
C GLY A 361 21.03 -38.41 9.86
N PHE A 362 21.94 -37.46 10.02
CA PHE A 362 21.65 -36.02 9.93
C PHE A 362 22.65 -35.40 8.95
N CYS A 363 22.12 -34.96 7.81
CA CYS A 363 22.75 -34.06 6.84
C CYS A 363 23.01 -32.69 7.53
N ALA A 364 24.21 -32.13 7.44
CA ALA A 364 24.74 -31.23 6.41
C ALA A 364 24.30 -29.74 6.56
N ASP A 365 25.32 -28.90 6.68
CA ASP A 365 25.41 -27.44 6.46
C ASP A 365 24.77 -26.47 7.46
N GLY A 366 25.44 -26.30 8.60
CA GLY A 366 25.29 -25.17 9.50
C GLY A 366 26.01 -23.91 8.99
N VAL A 367 25.30 -23.08 8.25
CA VAL A 367 25.65 -21.65 8.10
C VAL A 367 24.95 -20.92 9.24
N LEU A 368 25.72 -20.35 10.19
CA LEU A 368 25.17 -19.46 11.22
C LEU A 368 24.32 -18.37 10.58
N PRO A 369 23.16 -17.99 11.14
CA PRO A 369 22.30 -17.01 10.51
C PRO A 369 23.02 -15.65 10.47
N LYS A 370 22.98 -15.01 9.30
CA LYS A 370 23.55 -13.67 9.10
C LYS A 370 22.79 -12.67 9.96
N TRP A 371 23.48 -12.01 10.90
CA TRP A 371 22.90 -10.98 11.74
C TRP A 371 22.46 -9.76 10.93
N LEU A 372 21.18 -9.41 11.04
CA LEU A 372 20.59 -8.18 10.51
C LEU A 372 21.02 -7.01 11.36
N GLN A 373 21.64 -6.00 10.76
CA GLN A 373 22.13 -4.86 11.51
C GLN A 373 21.01 -3.84 11.72
N ALA A 374 20.79 -3.43 12.96
CA ALA A 374 19.88 -2.35 13.34
C ALA A 374 20.63 -1.20 14.00
N THR A 375 20.06 0.01 13.90
CA THR A 375 20.46 1.18 14.69
C THR A 375 19.46 1.37 15.82
N ALA A 376 19.93 1.39 17.05
CA ALA A 376 19.09 1.57 18.24
C ALA A 376 18.96 3.06 18.62
N TYR A 377 17.76 3.46 19.01
CA TYR A 377 17.43 4.78 19.54
C TYR A 377 16.68 4.62 20.86
N VAL A 378 17.19 5.21 21.94
CA VAL A 378 16.55 5.13 23.26
C VAL A 378 15.36 6.08 23.32
N VAL A 379 14.20 5.56 23.73
CA VAL A 379 13.00 6.38 24.02
C VAL A 379 13.30 7.22 25.27
N PRO A 380 12.82 8.48 25.38
CA PRO A 380 13.16 9.34 26.51
C PRO A 380 12.89 8.66 27.88
N LYS A 381 13.95 8.43 28.66
CA LYS A 381 13.92 7.57 29.87
C LYS A 381 12.81 7.91 30.86
N TYR A 382 12.48 9.21 31.02
CA TYR A 382 11.44 9.65 31.96
C TYR A 382 10.01 9.31 31.51
N THR A 383 9.83 8.93 30.25
CA THR A 383 8.53 8.53 29.67
C THR A 383 8.29 7.01 29.72
N CYS A 384 9.29 6.26 30.17
CA CYS A 384 9.33 4.80 30.18
C CYS A 384 10.11 4.29 31.41
N THR A 385 9.63 4.59 32.62
CA THR A 385 10.36 4.38 33.88
C THR A 385 10.65 2.90 34.16
N GLU A 386 9.78 2.01 33.71
CA GLU A 386 9.93 0.56 33.84
C GLU A 386 10.73 -0.03 32.68
N GLY A 387 10.98 0.73 31.62
CA GLY A 387 11.55 0.20 30.38
C GLY A 387 10.61 -0.80 29.72
N GLU A 388 9.33 -0.46 29.57
CA GLU A 388 8.41 -1.28 28.79
C GLU A 388 7.50 -0.42 27.93
N GLY A 389 6.98 -1.04 26.88
CA GLY A 389 5.93 -0.48 26.03
C GLY A 389 5.32 -1.57 25.18
N TYR A 390 4.18 -1.28 24.59
CA TYR A 390 3.34 -2.27 23.92
C TYR A 390 3.34 -2.06 22.40
N PHE A 391 2.30 -2.52 21.72
CA PHE A 391 2.07 -2.44 20.26
C PHE A 391 1.84 -1.01 19.74
N ALA A 392 2.24 0.01 20.49
CA ALA A 392 1.96 1.41 20.25
C ALA A 392 3.02 2.04 19.34
N LEU A 393 3.11 1.58 18.09
CA LEU A 393 4.02 2.10 17.06
C LEU A 393 3.28 2.26 15.74
N ILE A 394 3.36 3.44 15.12
CA ILE A 394 2.82 3.68 13.78
C ILE A 394 3.56 4.80 13.06
N GLU A 395 3.61 4.75 11.73
CA GLU A 395 4.05 5.87 10.89
C GLU A 395 2.88 6.81 10.55
N GLY A 396 3.04 8.10 10.85
CA GLY A 396 2.12 9.14 10.39
C GLY A 396 2.32 9.52 8.92
N LEU A 397 1.36 10.25 8.34
CA LEU A 397 1.48 10.74 6.96
C LEU A 397 2.65 11.71 6.76
N ASN A 398 3.14 12.32 7.83
CA ASN A 398 4.34 13.17 7.84
C ASN A 398 5.66 12.39 7.91
N LYS A 399 5.64 11.05 7.75
CA LYS A 399 6.81 10.15 7.76
C LYS A 399 7.58 10.12 9.08
N ARG A 400 6.92 10.53 10.16
CA ARG A 400 7.43 10.39 11.53
C ARG A 400 6.76 9.20 12.20
N LEU A 401 7.48 8.57 13.12
CA LEU A 401 6.94 7.47 13.91
C LEU A 401 6.35 8.00 15.22
N TYR A 402 5.27 7.39 15.67
CA TYR A 402 4.59 7.75 16.92
C TYR A 402 4.55 6.54 17.85
N ILE A 403 5.23 6.70 18.98
CA ILE A 403 5.52 5.67 19.96
C ILE A 403 4.72 5.99 21.22
N GLY A 404 3.85 5.07 21.64
CA GLY A 404 3.18 5.17 22.93
C GLY A 404 4.08 4.69 24.05
N THR A 405 4.13 5.43 25.16
CA THR A 405 5.00 5.12 26.29
C THR A 405 4.22 4.87 27.57
N HIS A 406 4.95 4.56 28.64
CA HIS A 406 4.41 3.96 29.86
C HIS A 406 5.18 4.46 31.09
N ALA A 407 4.50 4.99 32.11
CA ALA A 407 5.05 5.05 33.47
C ALA A 407 3.99 4.58 34.48
N ASN A 408 4.19 3.40 35.09
CA ASN A 408 3.20 2.75 35.95
C ASN A 408 2.88 3.64 37.14
N GLY A 409 1.59 3.93 37.32
CA GLY A 409 1.13 4.76 38.43
C GLY A 409 1.44 6.25 38.28
N VAL A 410 1.97 6.67 37.13
CA VAL A 410 2.43 8.05 36.89
C VAL A 410 1.69 8.69 35.72
N ASN A 411 1.98 8.31 34.48
CA ASN A 411 1.41 8.94 33.27
C ASN A 411 1.79 8.13 32.02
N SER A 412 1.32 8.55 30.85
CA SER A 412 1.75 8.06 29.54
C SER A 412 1.93 9.21 28.55
N TRP A 413 2.75 8.98 27.54
CA TRP A 413 3.10 9.98 26.55
C TRP A 413 3.09 9.41 25.14
N LEU A 414 2.74 10.25 24.18
CA LEU A 414 2.99 9.98 22.77
C LEU A 414 4.31 10.64 22.40
N VAL A 415 5.28 9.84 21.97
CA VAL A 415 6.61 10.28 21.53
C VAL A 415 6.66 10.21 20.01
N GLU A 416 6.97 11.33 19.38
CA GLU A 416 7.26 11.40 17.95
C GLU A 416 8.76 11.16 17.74
N PHE A 417 9.12 10.31 16.79
CA PHE A 417 10.47 10.12 16.29
C PHE A 417 10.57 10.61 14.85
N ASP A 418 11.50 11.55 14.60
CA ASP A 418 11.89 12.01 13.28
C ASP A 418 13.09 11.16 12.78
N PRO A 419 12.89 10.25 11.80
CA PRO A 419 13.97 9.40 11.33
C PRO A 419 15.08 10.14 10.59
N ALA A 420 14.79 11.31 10.00
CA ALA A 420 15.76 12.11 9.26
C ALA A 420 16.67 12.88 10.22
N ALA A 421 16.10 13.44 11.29
CA ALA A 421 16.85 14.16 12.31
C ALA A 421 17.42 13.24 13.42
N SER A 422 17.00 11.97 13.46
CA SER A 422 17.30 11.05 14.57
C SER A 422 16.91 11.63 15.94
N LYS A 423 15.78 12.34 16.00
CA LYS A 423 15.33 13.08 17.18
C LYS A 423 13.98 12.59 17.66
N MET A 424 13.83 12.42 18.96
CA MET A 424 12.55 12.13 19.62
C MET A 424 12.02 13.35 20.36
N ASN A 425 10.71 13.61 20.26
CA ASN A 425 10.02 14.66 21.00
C ASN A 425 8.76 14.09 21.63
N VAL A 426 8.49 14.43 22.89
CA VAL A 426 7.16 14.18 23.49
C VAL A 426 6.18 15.16 22.87
N VAL A 427 5.17 14.63 22.17
CA VAL A 427 4.14 15.44 21.48
C VAL A 427 2.82 15.44 22.24
N VAL A 428 2.55 14.42 23.05
CA VAL A 428 1.41 14.40 23.96
C VAL A 428 1.81 13.91 25.34
N ASP A 429 1.33 14.63 26.36
CA ASP A 429 1.27 14.19 27.76
C ASP A 429 -0.20 13.91 28.10
N ALA A 430 -0.52 12.65 28.43
CA ALA A 430 -1.90 12.21 28.56
C ALA A 430 -2.64 12.94 29.69
N HIS A 431 -2.04 13.02 30.89
CA HIS A 431 -2.63 13.74 32.03
C HIS A 431 -2.83 15.22 31.75
N LYS A 432 -1.87 15.87 31.09
CA LYS A 432 -2.02 17.27 30.69
C LYS A 432 -3.16 17.45 29.68
N ALA A 433 -3.29 16.53 28.71
CA ALA A 433 -4.35 16.59 27.70
C ALA A 433 -5.75 16.43 28.31
N ILE A 434 -5.91 15.57 29.31
CA ILE A 434 -7.20 15.36 30.00
C ILE A 434 -7.44 16.36 31.14
N THR A 435 -6.50 17.27 31.41
CA THR A 435 -6.58 18.27 32.49
C THR A 435 -6.75 17.69 33.91
N VAL A 436 -6.30 16.45 34.13
CA VAL A 436 -6.38 15.75 35.42
C VAL A 436 -5.04 15.10 35.72
N GLN A 437 -4.59 15.24 36.97
CA GLN A 437 -3.43 14.53 37.49
C GLN A 437 -3.92 13.49 38.49
N SER A 438 -3.68 12.23 38.17
CA SER A 438 -3.96 11.06 39.02
C SER A 438 -2.66 10.28 39.24
N SER A 439 -2.57 9.51 40.30
CA SER A 439 -1.41 8.66 40.60
C SER A 439 -1.86 7.25 41.00
N GLY A 440 -0.91 6.32 41.06
CA GLY A 440 -1.21 4.92 41.34
C GLY A 440 -2.13 4.32 40.28
N PHE A 441 -2.98 3.37 40.66
CA PHE A 441 -3.85 2.68 39.71
C PHE A 441 -4.84 3.61 38.97
N ALA A 442 -5.13 4.79 39.53
CA ALA A 442 -5.98 5.79 38.88
C ALA A 442 -5.33 6.48 37.68
N ALA A 443 -3.99 6.42 37.54
CA ALA A 443 -3.25 7.10 36.50
C ALA A 443 -3.46 6.50 35.10
N GLN A 444 -3.47 7.36 34.08
CA GLN A 444 -3.40 7.02 32.65
C GLN A 444 -1.97 6.58 32.30
N SER A 445 -1.56 5.46 32.88
CA SER A 445 -0.16 5.04 32.99
C SER A 445 0.43 4.49 31.70
N LYS A 446 -0.40 4.14 30.71
CA LYS A 446 0.05 3.42 29.50
C LYS A 446 -0.69 3.89 28.26
N ILE A 447 0.01 3.91 27.12
CA ILE A 447 -0.62 3.78 25.80
C ILE A 447 -0.43 2.32 25.36
N HIS A 448 -1.52 1.55 25.38
CA HIS A 448 -1.53 0.13 25.04
C HIS A 448 -2.27 -0.14 23.71
N SER A 449 -2.98 0.85 23.16
CA SER A 449 -3.55 0.70 21.83
C SER A 449 -2.47 0.46 20.78
N ARG A 450 -2.75 -0.38 19.78
CA ARG A 450 -2.08 -0.17 18.48
C ARG A 450 -2.45 1.21 18.00
N ASN A 451 -1.44 2.07 17.83
CA ASN A 451 -1.66 3.40 17.30
C ASN A 451 -2.03 3.30 15.82
N ASN A 452 -2.94 4.15 15.36
CA ASN A 452 -3.39 4.17 13.98
C ASN A 452 -3.33 5.57 13.39
N THR A 453 -3.02 5.67 12.10
CA THR A 453 -2.99 6.94 11.38
C THR A 453 -4.29 7.12 10.61
N GLY A 454 -5.01 8.22 10.86
CA GLY A 454 -6.20 8.60 10.11
C GLY A 454 -5.87 8.82 8.64
N ALA A 455 -6.54 8.08 7.75
CA ALA A 455 -6.23 8.06 6.33
C ALA A 455 -6.53 9.39 5.60
N ILE A 456 -7.43 10.22 6.15
CA ILE A 456 -7.86 11.49 5.57
C ILE A 456 -7.14 12.66 6.25
N THR A 457 -7.15 12.70 7.58
CA THR A 457 -6.62 13.85 8.32
C THR A 457 -5.13 13.74 8.63
N GLY A 458 -4.58 12.52 8.64
CA GLY A 458 -3.24 12.24 9.13
C GLY A 458 -3.09 12.32 10.66
N LYS A 459 -4.20 12.47 11.41
CA LYS A 459 -4.19 12.41 12.87
C LYS A 459 -3.72 11.04 13.35
N ILE A 460 -3.03 11.02 14.49
CA ILE A 460 -2.59 9.80 15.17
C ILE A 460 -3.60 9.47 16.26
N TYR A 461 -4.28 8.35 16.08
CA TYR A 461 -5.26 7.80 16.99
C TYR A 461 -4.58 6.82 17.95
N PHE A 462 -4.76 7.06 19.25
CA PHE A 462 -4.21 6.25 20.32
C PHE A 462 -5.13 6.34 21.54
N ALA A 463 -4.89 5.53 22.57
CA ALA A 463 -5.73 5.54 23.75
C ALA A 463 -4.96 5.16 25.02
N THR A 464 -5.47 5.64 26.15
CA THR A 464 -4.86 5.42 27.46
C THR A 464 -5.41 4.19 28.17
N LYS A 465 -4.59 3.63 29.05
CA LYS A 465 -4.90 2.47 29.90
C LYS A 465 -4.20 2.63 31.27
N GLN A 466 -4.79 1.97 32.27
CA GLN A 466 -4.27 1.89 33.63
C GLN A 466 -2.92 1.17 33.75
N GLY A 467 -2.29 1.38 34.90
CA GLY A 467 -1.17 0.61 35.43
C GLY A 467 -1.56 -0.81 35.83
N TYR A 468 -0.72 -1.47 36.64
CA TYR A 468 -1.13 -2.63 37.43
C TYR A 468 -1.45 -2.20 38.87
N PRO A 469 -2.52 -2.72 39.49
CA PRO A 469 -2.87 -2.30 40.85
C PRO A 469 -1.91 -2.95 41.85
N THR A 470 -1.51 -2.21 42.89
CA THR A 470 -0.91 -2.81 44.07
C THR A 470 -1.98 -3.52 44.91
N ALA A 471 -1.56 -4.38 45.86
CA ALA A 471 -2.49 -5.12 46.72
C ALA A 471 -3.44 -4.21 47.54
N SER A 472 -3.07 -2.96 47.78
CA SER A 472 -3.87 -1.97 48.52
C SER A 472 -4.80 -1.11 47.65
N GLU A 473 -4.67 -1.17 46.32
CA GLU A 473 -5.43 -0.31 45.40
C GLU A 473 -6.66 -1.01 44.83
N SER A 474 -7.77 -0.27 44.76
CA SER A 474 -9.01 -0.77 44.15
C SER A 474 -8.99 -0.60 42.65
N ARG A 475 -9.50 -1.60 41.91
CA ARG A 475 -9.71 -1.48 40.46
C ARG A 475 -10.72 -0.38 40.09
N LEU A 476 -11.63 -0.06 41.00
CA LEU A 476 -12.60 1.03 40.85
C LEU A 476 -11.94 2.43 40.93
N ALA A 477 -10.67 2.53 41.35
CA ALA A 477 -9.96 3.79 41.40
C ALA A 477 -9.63 4.35 40.01
N TYR A 478 -9.52 3.48 39.01
CA TYR A 478 -9.28 3.92 37.64
C TYR A 478 -10.58 4.47 37.05
N PRO A 479 -10.62 5.72 36.55
CA PRO A 479 -11.84 6.29 35.98
C PRO A 479 -12.22 5.61 34.65
N GLY A 480 -11.23 5.15 33.90
CA GLY A 480 -11.36 4.60 32.55
C GLY A 480 -10.37 5.24 31.56
N GLY A 481 -10.17 4.59 30.42
CA GLY A 481 -9.28 5.04 29.36
C GLY A 481 -9.91 6.09 28.47
N HIS A 482 -9.10 7.02 27.98
CA HIS A 482 -9.50 8.03 27.01
C HIS A 482 -9.00 7.66 25.62
N PRO A 483 -9.87 7.58 24.60
CA PRO A 483 -9.43 7.67 23.22
C PRO A 483 -8.91 9.08 22.96
N MET A 484 -7.88 9.20 22.12
CA MET A 484 -7.28 10.48 21.75
C MET A 484 -6.91 10.50 20.26
N ALA A 485 -6.94 11.69 19.67
CA ALA A 485 -6.45 11.94 18.33
C ALA A 485 -5.50 13.14 18.33
N TYR A 486 -4.21 12.91 18.11
CA TYR A 486 -3.19 13.95 17.98
C TYR A 486 -3.08 14.37 16.51
N ASP A 487 -3.09 15.66 16.23
CA ASP A 487 -2.91 16.21 14.89
C ASP A 487 -1.47 16.74 14.71
N PRO A 488 -0.61 16.03 13.95
CA PRO A 488 0.76 16.48 13.74
C PRO A 488 0.89 17.81 12.99
N ALA A 489 -0.13 18.21 12.21
CA ALA A 489 -0.09 19.46 11.46
C ALA A 489 -0.34 20.67 12.36
N THR A 490 -1.13 20.51 13.43
CA THR A 490 -1.51 21.60 14.33
C THR A 490 -0.89 21.50 15.73
N GLY A 491 -0.35 20.34 16.09
CA GLY A 491 0.14 20.04 17.44
C GLY A 491 -0.97 19.91 18.48
N LYS A 492 -2.24 19.84 18.07
CA LYS A 492 -3.39 19.76 18.97
C LYS A 492 -3.78 18.31 19.21
N THR A 493 -4.23 18.03 20.43
CA THR A 493 -4.79 16.73 20.81
C THR A 493 -6.27 16.89 21.11
N GLU A 494 -7.08 16.07 20.45
CA GLU A 494 -8.48 15.88 20.75
C GLU A 494 -8.63 14.71 21.73
N VAL A 495 -9.36 14.92 22.81
CA VAL A 495 -9.61 13.93 23.87
C VAL A 495 -11.08 13.55 23.84
N PHE A 496 -11.35 12.27 23.69
CA PHE A 496 -12.71 11.74 23.71
C PHE A 496 -13.10 11.31 25.14
N PRO A 497 -14.41 11.33 25.49
CA PRO A 497 -14.88 10.90 26.81
C PRO A 497 -14.57 9.41 27.07
N ILE A 498 -14.54 9.01 28.34
CA ILE A 498 -14.36 7.60 28.72
C ILE A 498 -15.55 6.77 28.17
N PRO A 499 -15.32 5.72 27.37
CA PRO A 499 -16.39 4.91 26.79
C PRO A 499 -17.03 3.97 27.80
N VAL A 500 -16.22 3.30 28.62
CA VAL A 500 -16.66 2.35 29.65
C VAL A 500 -15.90 2.68 30.94
N PRO A 501 -16.60 3.02 32.04
CA PRO A 501 -15.96 3.31 33.32
C PRO A 501 -15.08 2.16 33.80
N HIS A 502 -13.96 2.50 34.45
CA HIS A 502 -13.02 1.55 35.04
C HIS A 502 -12.31 0.59 34.06
N GLN A 503 -12.56 0.71 32.75
CA GLN A 503 -11.86 -0.07 31.74
C GLN A 503 -10.86 0.80 30.97
N GLY A 504 -9.70 0.23 30.69
CA GLY A 504 -8.71 0.85 29.80
C GLY A 504 -8.98 0.50 28.34
N ILE A 505 -8.28 1.15 27.42
CA ILE A 505 -8.48 0.92 25.98
C ILE A 505 -7.29 0.17 25.41
N ILE A 506 -7.60 -0.88 24.63
CA ILE A 506 -6.61 -1.78 24.02
C ILE A 506 -6.60 -1.67 22.49
N SER A 507 -7.64 -1.07 21.87
CA SER A 507 -7.65 -0.80 20.44
C SER A 507 -8.47 0.44 20.10
N ILE A 508 -7.98 1.21 19.12
CA ILE A 508 -8.67 2.32 18.47
C ILE A 508 -8.38 2.27 16.98
N MET A 509 -9.41 2.11 16.16
CA MET A 509 -9.28 2.00 14.70
C MET A 509 -10.17 3.06 14.02
N PRO A 510 -9.60 4.15 13.47
CA PRO A 510 -10.38 5.22 12.85
C PRO A 510 -10.93 4.81 11.46
N ASP A 511 -12.17 5.17 11.18
CA ASP A 511 -12.79 5.18 9.84
C ASP A 511 -13.33 6.59 9.56
N GLU A 512 -12.39 7.50 9.28
CA GLU A 512 -12.68 8.92 9.06
C GLU A 512 -13.62 9.15 7.88
N ALA A 513 -13.60 8.26 6.88
CA ALA A 513 -14.49 8.34 5.72
C ALA A 513 -15.96 8.24 6.11
N ARG A 514 -16.26 7.56 7.23
CA ARG A 514 -17.60 7.44 7.82
C ARG A 514 -17.80 8.31 9.06
N GLY A 515 -16.78 9.07 9.46
CA GLY A 515 -16.84 9.92 10.64
C GLY A 515 -16.91 9.13 11.96
N VAL A 516 -16.39 7.91 11.99
CA VAL A 516 -16.41 7.05 13.19
C VAL A 516 -15.01 6.52 13.52
N ALA A 517 -14.83 6.04 14.74
CA ALA A 517 -13.73 5.17 15.12
C ALA A 517 -14.27 3.97 15.90
N TYR A 518 -13.59 2.84 15.80
CA TYR A 518 -13.96 1.62 16.51
C TYR A 518 -13.03 1.44 17.71
N ILE A 519 -13.61 1.16 18.88
CA ILE A 519 -12.90 1.11 20.16
C ILE A 519 -13.04 -0.28 20.77
N SER A 520 -11.96 -0.79 21.35
CA SER A 520 -11.97 -1.97 22.22
C SER A 520 -11.50 -1.59 23.62
N THR A 521 -12.35 -1.78 24.63
CA THR A 521 -12.01 -1.57 26.04
C THR A 521 -11.66 -2.87 26.73
N CYS A 522 -11.08 -2.83 27.92
CA CYS A 522 -10.67 -4.01 28.67
C CYS A 522 -10.67 -3.74 30.20
N SER A 523 -11.29 -4.63 30.97
CA SER A 523 -11.33 -4.57 32.45
C SER A 523 -10.04 -5.04 33.14
N ASP A 524 -9.12 -5.70 32.43
CA ASP A 524 -7.93 -6.39 32.97
C ASP A 524 -8.25 -7.40 34.10
N GLU A 525 -9.48 -7.88 34.18
CA GLU A 525 -9.87 -8.93 35.12
C GLU A 525 -9.32 -10.28 34.64
N ARG A 526 -9.06 -11.19 35.59
CA ARG A 526 -8.51 -12.52 35.31
C ARG A 526 -9.41 -13.58 35.95
N PRO A 527 -9.61 -14.75 35.32
CA PRO A 527 -8.94 -15.20 34.09
C PRO A 527 -9.54 -14.62 32.80
N ILE A 528 -10.83 -14.25 32.80
CA ILE A 528 -11.54 -13.67 31.64
C ILE A 528 -11.81 -12.19 31.92
N GLU A 529 -11.42 -11.32 30.99
CA GLU A 529 -11.69 -9.88 31.04
C GLU A 529 -12.90 -9.52 30.20
N SER A 530 -13.70 -8.56 30.68
CA SER A 530 -14.74 -7.93 29.85
C SER A 530 -14.06 -7.01 28.84
N THR A 531 -14.44 -7.14 27.56
CA THR A 531 -13.82 -6.46 26.42
C THR A 531 -14.90 -5.92 25.49
N HIS A 532 -15.29 -4.65 25.61
CA HIS A 532 -16.38 -4.10 24.80
C HIS A 532 -15.88 -3.63 23.42
N PHE A 533 -16.61 -4.04 22.38
CA PHE A 533 -16.44 -3.54 21.02
C PHE A 533 -17.44 -2.40 20.77
N LEU A 534 -16.95 -1.17 20.63
CA LEU A 534 -17.79 0.03 20.50
C LEU A 534 -17.53 0.80 19.20
N VAL A 535 -18.55 1.56 18.79
CA VAL A 535 -18.43 2.60 17.76
C VAL A 535 -18.44 3.97 18.43
N LEU A 536 -17.42 4.78 18.18
CA LEU A 536 -17.31 6.19 18.53
C LEU A 536 -17.69 7.04 17.31
N ASP A 537 -18.68 7.90 17.45
CA ASP A 537 -18.95 8.97 16.48
C ASP A 537 -17.97 10.13 16.72
N LEU A 538 -17.11 10.40 15.73
CA LEU A 538 -16.01 11.38 15.86
C LEU A 538 -16.49 12.83 15.96
N LYS A 539 -17.74 13.12 15.61
CA LYS A 539 -18.30 14.48 15.64
C LYS A 539 -19.05 14.77 16.92
N THR A 540 -19.83 13.80 17.40
CA THR A 540 -20.72 13.93 18.56
C THR A 540 -20.09 13.40 19.84
N HIS A 541 -18.99 12.65 19.71
CA HIS A 541 -18.27 11.98 20.79
C HIS A 541 -19.12 10.97 21.56
N LYS A 542 -20.18 10.47 20.93
CA LYS A 542 -21.07 9.47 21.51
C LYS A 542 -20.59 8.07 21.13
N TYR A 543 -20.77 7.15 22.07
CA TYR A 543 -20.48 5.74 21.88
C TYR A 543 -21.75 4.94 21.66
N ARG A 544 -21.63 3.89 20.85
CA ARG A 544 -22.57 2.77 20.79
C ARG A 544 -21.80 1.50 21.10
N ASP A 545 -22.16 0.84 22.20
CA ASP A 545 -21.65 -0.49 22.53
C ASP A 545 -22.30 -1.53 21.60
N LEU A 546 -21.49 -2.37 20.98
CA LEU A 546 -21.94 -3.42 20.08
C LEU A 546 -22.04 -4.77 20.79
N MET A 547 -21.02 -5.15 21.56
CA MET A 547 -20.99 -6.38 22.35
C MET A 547 -19.76 -6.45 23.27
N ASP A 548 -19.85 -7.27 24.32
CA ASP A 548 -18.69 -7.79 25.05
C ASP A 548 -18.11 -9.02 24.32
N CYS A 549 -16.86 -8.90 23.88
CA CYS A 549 -16.13 -9.93 23.14
C CYS A 549 -15.31 -10.87 24.05
N GLN A 550 -15.08 -10.48 25.32
CA GLN A 550 -14.33 -11.25 26.32
C GLN A 550 -12.93 -11.73 25.88
N HIS A 551 -12.35 -11.10 24.85
CA HIS A 551 -11.10 -11.56 24.24
C HIS A 551 -9.94 -10.66 24.66
N MET A 552 -8.92 -11.26 25.25
CA MET A 552 -7.78 -10.50 25.76
C MET A 552 -7.00 -9.80 24.64
N TYR A 553 -6.60 -8.55 24.89
CA TYR A 553 -5.72 -7.72 24.03
C TYR A 553 -6.01 -7.83 22.52
N ALA A 554 -7.28 -7.71 22.17
CA ALA A 554 -7.79 -7.76 20.81
C ALA A 554 -7.65 -6.43 20.07
N PHE A 555 -7.16 -6.48 18.83
CA PHE A 555 -7.12 -5.31 17.95
C PHE A 555 -8.35 -5.28 17.04
N ILE A 556 -8.83 -4.10 16.68
CA ILE A 556 -9.87 -3.93 15.67
C ILE A 556 -9.20 -3.61 14.33
N VAL A 557 -9.69 -4.24 13.27
CA VAL A 557 -9.32 -3.93 11.89
C VAL A 557 -10.57 -3.57 11.08
N VAL A 558 -10.39 -2.78 10.01
CA VAL A 558 -11.47 -2.33 9.14
C VAL A 558 -11.15 -2.72 7.71
N ASP A 559 -12.10 -3.36 7.03
CA ASP A 559 -11.93 -3.83 5.66
C ASP A 559 -12.22 -2.76 4.59
N HIS A 560 -12.04 -3.14 3.32
CA HIS A 560 -12.29 -2.29 2.16
C HIS A 560 -13.75 -1.82 2.02
N MET A 561 -14.72 -2.47 2.68
CA MET A 561 -16.13 -2.07 2.74
C MET A 561 -16.44 -1.20 3.97
N GLY A 562 -15.48 -0.98 4.85
CA GLY A 562 -15.66 -0.30 6.13
C GLY A 562 -16.19 -1.17 7.25
N ARG A 563 -16.28 -2.49 7.06
CA ARG A 563 -16.74 -3.41 8.10
C ARG A 563 -15.61 -3.59 9.13
N ALA A 564 -15.95 -3.49 10.40
CA ALA A 564 -15.01 -3.59 11.51
C ALA A 564 -15.04 -4.98 12.13
N TYR A 565 -13.86 -5.53 12.43
CA TYR A 565 -13.69 -6.90 12.91
C TYR A 565 -13.04 -6.92 14.29
N HIS A 566 -13.55 -7.78 15.19
CA HIS A 566 -13.02 -7.98 16.54
C HIS A 566 -13.06 -9.48 16.88
N PRO A 567 -11.97 -10.09 17.41
CA PRO A 567 -12.00 -11.49 17.83
C PRO A 567 -12.88 -11.67 19.07
N ILE A 568 -13.54 -12.81 19.19
CA ILE A 568 -14.38 -13.16 20.35
C ILE A 568 -13.75 -14.37 21.03
N LEU A 569 -13.77 -14.41 22.36
CA LEU A 569 -13.29 -15.55 23.14
C LEU A 569 -13.88 -16.86 22.61
N GLY A 570 -13.04 -17.88 22.45
CA GLY A 570 -13.42 -19.18 21.87
C GLY A 570 -13.37 -19.23 20.33
N GLY A 571 -12.92 -18.15 19.67
CA GLY A 571 -12.52 -18.16 18.26
C GLY A 571 -13.60 -17.76 17.26
N ASP A 572 -14.76 -17.27 17.69
CA ASP A 572 -15.67 -16.57 16.77
C ASP A 572 -15.12 -15.15 16.48
N ILE A 573 -15.61 -14.51 15.42
CA ILE A 573 -15.19 -13.16 15.03
C ILE A 573 -16.41 -12.26 14.91
N ALA A 574 -16.46 -11.16 15.66
CA ALA A 574 -17.45 -10.11 15.49
C ALA A 574 -17.17 -9.34 14.20
N ARG A 575 -18.18 -9.12 13.36
CA ARG A 575 -18.12 -8.22 12.20
C ARG A 575 -19.25 -7.21 12.27
N TYR A 576 -18.90 -5.94 12.44
CA TYR A 576 -19.86 -4.85 12.37
C TYR A 576 -19.84 -4.19 10.99
N ASP A 577 -21.01 -4.09 10.36
CA ASP A 577 -21.18 -3.37 9.10
C ASP A 577 -21.82 -2.00 9.37
N PRO A 578 -21.09 -0.88 9.21
CA PRO A 578 -21.64 0.44 9.44
C PRO A 578 -22.68 0.86 8.40
N ALA A 579 -22.71 0.26 7.21
CA ALA A 579 -23.68 0.61 6.17
C ALA A 579 -25.09 0.08 6.51
N THR A 580 -25.17 -1.08 7.15
CA THR A 580 -26.43 -1.73 7.54
C THR A 580 -26.72 -1.62 9.04
N GLY A 581 -25.71 -1.25 9.84
CA GLY A 581 -25.78 -1.25 11.30
C GLY A 581 -25.80 -2.65 11.92
N LYS A 582 -25.53 -3.70 11.12
CA LYS A 582 -25.61 -5.10 11.52
C LYS A 582 -24.32 -5.55 12.21
N LEU A 583 -24.47 -6.29 13.30
CA LEU A 583 -23.39 -7.01 13.97
C LEU A 583 -23.55 -8.50 13.72
N ASP A 584 -22.61 -9.09 12.98
CA ASP A 584 -22.53 -10.53 12.75
C ASP A 584 -21.53 -11.19 13.71
N ARG A 585 -21.79 -12.46 14.03
CA ARG A 585 -20.83 -13.35 14.70
C ARG A 585 -20.42 -14.42 13.70
N LEU A 586 -19.21 -14.29 13.17
CA LEU A 586 -18.65 -15.17 12.17
C LEU A 586 -17.97 -16.38 12.80
N LYS A 587 -18.15 -17.55 12.19
CA LYS A 587 -17.25 -18.69 12.38
C LYS A 587 -15.97 -18.45 11.59
N GLN A 588 -14.92 -19.21 11.87
CA GLN A 588 -13.71 -19.22 11.06
C GLN A 588 -13.34 -20.64 10.63
N THR A 589 -12.65 -20.74 9.50
CA THR A 589 -12.02 -22.00 9.05
C THR A 589 -10.57 -21.75 8.71
N ILE A 590 -9.72 -22.76 8.87
CA ILE A 590 -8.35 -22.81 8.37
C ILE A 590 -8.27 -23.97 7.39
N ASP A 591 -7.92 -23.68 6.14
CA ASP A 591 -7.81 -24.67 5.06
C ASP A 591 -9.09 -25.51 4.89
N GLY A 592 -10.24 -24.83 5.03
CA GLY A 592 -11.58 -25.41 4.87
C GLY A 592 -12.09 -26.21 6.07
N LYS A 593 -11.36 -26.26 7.19
CA LYS A 593 -11.74 -26.97 8.42
C LYS A 593 -11.87 -26.00 9.60
N PRO A 594 -12.66 -26.29 10.64
CA PRO A 594 -12.59 -25.55 11.89
C PRO A 594 -11.14 -25.50 12.43
N PRO A 595 -10.68 -24.39 13.03
CA PRO A 595 -9.32 -24.30 13.56
C PRO A 595 -9.06 -25.41 14.58
N ALA A 596 -7.88 -26.02 14.48
CA ALA A 596 -7.45 -27.02 15.44
C ALA A 596 -7.16 -26.38 16.80
N LYS A 597 -7.31 -27.13 17.90
CA LYS A 597 -7.13 -26.60 19.26
C LYS A 597 -5.71 -26.05 19.49
N ASP A 598 -4.72 -26.70 18.91
CA ASP A 598 -3.30 -26.34 18.94
C ASP A 598 -2.94 -25.15 18.02
N SER A 599 -3.89 -24.63 17.23
CA SER A 599 -3.70 -23.37 16.50
C SER A 599 -3.74 -22.14 17.41
N HIS A 600 -4.24 -22.29 18.64
CA HIS A 600 -4.51 -21.19 19.59
C HIS A 600 -5.53 -20.14 19.11
N LEU A 601 -6.16 -20.32 17.94
CA LEU A 601 -7.19 -19.42 17.41
C LEU A 601 -8.56 -19.59 18.09
N VAL A 602 -8.78 -20.74 18.73
CA VAL A 602 -10.06 -21.15 19.34
C VAL A 602 -9.91 -21.53 20.81
N ASP A 603 -8.70 -21.48 21.35
CA ASP A 603 -8.41 -21.84 22.74
C ASP A 603 -8.75 -20.65 23.65
N PRO A 604 -9.71 -20.77 24.57
CA PRO A 604 -10.08 -19.68 25.48
C PRO A 604 -8.93 -19.26 26.43
N GLU A 605 -7.95 -20.14 26.64
CA GLU A 605 -6.79 -19.88 27.47
C GLU A 605 -5.57 -19.40 26.64
N ALA A 606 -5.71 -19.31 25.31
CA ALA A 606 -4.62 -18.85 24.47
C ALA A 606 -4.29 -17.38 24.71
N HIS A 607 -3.01 -17.06 24.46
CA HIS A 607 -2.57 -15.69 24.36
C HIS A 607 -3.23 -14.98 23.16
N PRO A 608 -3.28 -13.63 23.18
CA PRO A 608 -4.00 -12.84 22.20
C PRO A 608 -3.57 -13.07 20.75
N ILE A 609 -4.46 -12.71 19.83
CA ILE A 609 -4.19 -12.70 18.40
C ILE A 609 -3.72 -11.30 18.02
N ASN A 610 -2.49 -11.19 17.53
CA ASN A 610 -2.06 -10.01 16.82
C ASN A 610 -2.48 -10.17 15.35
N TRP A 611 -3.42 -9.35 14.88
CA TRP A 611 -3.81 -9.33 13.47
C TRP A 611 -3.71 -7.95 12.85
N ASP A 612 -3.61 -7.89 11.53
CA ASP A 612 -3.58 -6.65 10.75
C ASP A 612 -4.10 -6.92 9.34
N ILE A 613 -4.32 -5.88 8.54
CA ILE A 613 -4.98 -6.00 7.24
C ILE A 613 -4.11 -5.52 6.08
N SER A 614 -4.25 -6.15 4.91
CA SER A 614 -3.64 -5.70 3.66
C SER A 614 -4.05 -4.25 3.32
N PRO A 615 -3.19 -3.46 2.65
CA PRO A 615 -3.51 -2.08 2.28
C PRO A 615 -4.78 -1.93 1.42
N ASP A 616 -5.14 -2.97 0.66
CA ASP A 616 -6.36 -2.98 -0.13
C ASP A 616 -7.62 -3.37 0.68
N GLY A 617 -7.46 -3.72 1.96
CA GLY A 617 -8.53 -4.06 2.89
C GLY A 617 -9.22 -5.39 2.62
N LYS A 618 -8.56 -6.33 1.92
CA LYS A 618 -9.19 -7.60 1.47
C LYS A 618 -8.65 -8.85 2.16
N THR A 619 -7.47 -8.77 2.74
CA THR A 619 -6.82 -9.90 3.40
C THR A 619 -6.48 -9.52 4.82
N LEU A 620 -6.97 -10.28 5.79
CA LEU A 620 -6.56 -10.17 7.19
C LEU A 620 -5.44 -11.16 7.44
N PHE A 621 -4.37 -10.75 8.10
CA PHE A 621 -3.29 -11.63 8.57
C PHE A 621 -3.38 -11.74 10.09
N ALA A 622 -3.21 -12.93 10.64
CA ALA A 622 -3.29 -13.18 12.07
C ALA A 622 -2.12 -14.03 12.57
N LEU A 623 -1.61 -13.63 13.72
CA LEU A 623 -0.52 -14.26 14.44
C LEU A 623 -0.93 -14.45 15.91
N PRO A 624 -1.27 -15.67 16.35
CA PRO A 624 -1.44 -15.95 17.76
C PRO A 624 -0.10 -15.77 18.48
N MET A 625 -0.06 -14.88 19.46
CA MET A 625 1.20 -14.32 19.98
C MET A 625 2.14 -15.34 20.63
N SER A 626 1.65 -16.50 21.07
CA SER A 626 2.48 -17.56 21.67
C SER A 626 2.73 -18.74 20.74
N THR A 627 2.49 -18.55 19.45
CA THR A 627 2.65 -19.60 18.44
C THR A 627 3.62 -19.16 17.35
N ASN A 628 4.20 -20.14 16.68
CA ASN A 628 5.11 -19.92 15.57
C ASN A 628 4.37 -19.94 14.21
N GLN A 629 3.09 -19.60 14.14
CA GLN A 629 2.25 -19.80 12.94
C GLN A 629 1.63 -18.49 12.45
N LEU A 630 1.70 -18.26 11.13
CA LEU A 630 1.01 -17.16 10.48
C LEU A 630 -0.23 -17.68 9.73
N PHE A 631 -1.35 -16.96 9.87
CA PHE A 631 -2.59 -17.23 9.15
C PHE A 631 -3.00 -16.04 8.29
N CYS A 632 -3.76 -16.29 7.24
CA CYS A 632 -4.48 -15.25 6.51
C CYS A 632 -5.94 -15.60 6.32
N TYR A 633 -6.80 -14.59 6.15
CA TYR A 633 -8.23 -14.73 5.93
C TYR A 633 -8.69 -13.85 4.77
N ASP A 634 -9.60 -14.38 3.96
CA ASP A 634 -10.24 -13.66 2.86
C ASP A 634 -11.46 -12.89 3.36
N LEU A 635 -11.33 -11.56 3.44
CA LEU A 635 -12.41 -10.67 3.87
C LEU A 635 -13.46 -10.43 2.77
N MET A 636 -13.18 -10.84 1.53
CA MET A 636 -14.16 -10.78 0.43
C MET A 636 -15.21 -11.89 0.52
N ALA A 637 -14.93 -12.95 1.29
CA ALA A 637 -15.80 -14.10 1.38
C ALA A 637 -17.20 -13.71 1.91
N PRO A 638 -18.28 -14.09 1.21
CA PRO A 638 -19.63 -13.84 1.68
C PRO A 638 -20.03 -14.81 2.79
N GLY A 639 -21.08 -14.48 3.53
CA GLY A 639 -21.70 -15.36 4.51
C GLY A 639 -21.27 -15.09 5.96
N ASP A 640 -21.42 -16.13 6.77
CA ASP A 640 -21.23 -16.16 8.23
C ASP A 640 -19.96 -16.90 8.66
N THR A 641 -19.12 -17.32 7.72
CA THR A 641 -17.86 -18.01 7.96
C THR A 641 -16.72 -17.23 7.29
N LEU A 642 -15.67 -16.91 8.05
CA LEU A 642 -14.47 -16.28 7.55
C LEU A 642 -13.45 -17.35 7.15
N PRO A 643 -13.20 -17.56 5.85
CA PRO A 643 -12.26 -18.57 5.38
C PRO A 643 -10.83 -18.07 5.53
N GLY A 644 -10.04 -18.86 6.26
CA GLY A 644 -8.63 -18.65 6.46
C GLY A 644 -7.77 -19.80 5.95
N LYS A 645 -6.47 -19.55 5.90
CA LYS A 645 -5.42 -20.48 5.48
C LYS A 645 -4.23 -20.36 6.41
N SER A 646 -3.58 -21.49 6.67
CA SER A 646 -2.25 -21.46 7.29
C SER A 646 -1.22 -21.04 6.23
N LEU A 647 -0.40 -20.05 6.57
CA LEU A 647 0.75 -19.65 5.76
C LEU A 647 2.03 -20.38 6.20
N GLY A 648 2.01 -21.05 7.34
CA GLY A 648 3.11 -21.85 7.86
C GLY A 648 3.92 -21.16 8.97
N GLU A 649 5.07 -21.76 9.27
CA GLU A 649 5.91 -21.34 10.39
C GLU A 649 6.63 -20.01 10.15
N LEU A 650 6.73 -19.19 11.19
CA LEU A 650 7.51 -17.94 11.13
C LEU A 650 9.02 -18.21 11.16
N ILE A 651 9.46 -19.08 12.06
CA ILE A 651 10.84 -19.58 12.15
C ILE A 651 10.81 -21.11 12.01
N PRO A 652 11.26 -21.68 10.88
CA PRO A 652 11.22 -23.12 10.67
C PRO A 652 11.89 -23.91 11.81
N ASP A 653 11.26 -25.02 12.22
CA ASP A 653 11.76 -25.98 13.22
C ASP A 653 11.97 -25.40 14.64
N SER A 654 11.47 -24.19 14.89
CA SER A 654 11.58 -23.56 16.21
C SER A 654 10.64 -24.21 17.22
N LYS A 655 11.21 -24.72 18.32
CA LYS A 655 10.44 -25.39 19.39
C LYS A 655 9.68 -24.42 20.30
N SER A 656 10.14 -23.17 20.39
CA SER A 656 9.58 -22.18 21.32
C SER A 656 9.83 -20.77 20.81
N THR A 657 8.74 -20.02 20.63
CA THR A 657 8.74 -18.64 20.15
C THR A 657 7.80 -17.76 20.95
N ASP A 658 8.11 -16.46 21.03
CA ASP A 658 7.19 -15.40 21.46
C ASP A 658 7.04 -14.38 20.31
N CYS A 659 5.82 -14.25 19.79
CA CYS A 659 5.46 -13.67 18.49
C CYS A 659 4.53 -12.47 18.65
N ARG A 660 4.88 -11.54 19.56
CA ARG A 660 4.01 -10.42 19.91
C ARG A 660 3.94 -9.35 18.83
N ALA A 661 5.01 -9.11 18.10
CA ALA A 661 5.08 -7.99 17.17
C ALA A 661 4.75 -8.42 15.73
N MET A 662 3.62 -7.96 15.21
CA MET A 662 3.26 -8.06 13.79
C MET A 662 2.62 -6.77 13.28
N CYS A 663 2.90 -6.42 12.02
CA CYS A 663 2.17 -5.42 11.26
C CYS A 663 2.07 -5.82 9.78
N VAL A 664 1.13 -5.23 9.06
CA VAL A 664 1.13 -5.21 7.60
C VAL A 664 1.53 -3.82 7.15
N GLY A 665 2.67 -3.73 6.46
CA GLY A 665 3.20 -2.44 6.05
C GLY A 665 2.51 -1.83 4.84
N PRO A 666 2.84 -0.57 4.48
CA PRO A 666 2.28 0.10 3.32
C PRO A 666 2.53 -0.64 1.99
N SER A 667 3.59 -1.46 1.91
CA SER A 667 3.90 -2.30 0.75
C SER A 667 3.01 -3.54 0.64
N GLY A 668 2.17 -3.82 1.64
CA GLY A 668 1.43 -5.07 1.78
C GLY A 668 2.28 -6.23 2.32
N THR A 669 3.54 -5.97 2.69
CA THR A 669 4.40 -6.96 3.32
C THR A 669 3.97 -7.15 4.79
N VAL A 670 3.80 -8.40 5.20
CA VAL A 670 3.63 -8.77 6.60
C VAL A 670 5.01 -8.82 7.24
N TRP A 671 5.20 -8.09 8.31
CA TRP A 671 6.39 -8.13 9.14
C TRP A 671 6.04 -8.69 10.50
N ALA A 672 6.84 -9.63 10.97
CA ALA A 672 6.80 -10.09 12.35
C ALA A 672 8.18 -9.99 12.98
N SER A 673 8.25 -9.54 14.23
CA SER A 673 9.45 -9.69 15.04
C SER A 673 9.21 -10.77 16.08
N VAL A 674 10.03 -11.82 16.01
CA VAL A 674 9.80 -13.08 16.71
C VAL A 674 10.97 -13.35 17.63
N THR A 675 10.68 -13.67 18.89
CA THR A 675 11.69 -14.07 19.86
C THR A 675 11.76 -15.58 19.93
N GLN A 676 12.84 -16.17 19.43
CA GLN A 676 13.13 -17.60 19.58
C GLN A 676 13.81 -17.88 20.93
N ASN A 677 13.33 -18.90 21.63
CA ASN A 677 13.91 -19.35 22.89
C ASN A 677 14.87 -20.53 22.65
N LEU A 678 16.17 -20.30 22.83
CA LEU A 678 17.25 -21.27 22.66
C LEU A 678 17.81 -21.67 24.02
N ASN A 679 17.12 -22.56 24.73
CA ASN A 679 17.57 -23.14 26.01
C ASN A 679 18.06 -22.09 27.04
N GLY A 680 17.33 -20.99 27.19
CA GLY A 680 17.65 -19.90 28.12
C GLY A 680 18.32 -18.67 27.50
N ALA A 681 18.66 -18.71 26.21
CA ALA A 681 19.03 -17.53 25.43
C ALA A 681 17.87 -17.10 24.51
N HIS A 682 17.61 -15.80 24.43
CA HIS A 682 16.61 -15.24 23.51
C HIS A 682 17.30 -14.71 22.26
N GLN A 683 16.78 -15.09 21.09
CA GLN A 683 17.25 -14.59 19.81
C GLN A 683 16.08 -13.95 19.06
N HIS A 684 16.27 -12.72 18.59
CA HIS A 684 15.18 -11.91 18.04
C HIS A 684 15.29 -11.83 16.53
N HIS A 685 14.38 -12.49 15.84
CA HIS A 685 14.34 -12.61 14.40
C HIS A 685 13.42 -11.55 13.79
N LEU A 686 13.74 -11.16 12.55
CA LEU A 686 12.81 -10.45 11.70
C LEU A 686 12.30 -11.41 10.63
N VAL A 687 10.99 -11.58 10.58
CA VAL A 687 10.31 -12.47 9.64
C VAL A 687 9.48 -11.63 8.68
N ARG A 688 9.49 -12.03 7.41
CA ARG A 688 8.78 -11.36 6.33
C ARG A 688 7.85 -12.35 5.62
N TYR A 689 6.66 -11.91 5.27
CA TYR A 689 5.81 -12.61 4.30
C TYR A 689 5.25 -11.62 3.27
N ARG A 690 5.38 -11.93 1.98
CA ARG A 690 4.76 -11.19 0.89
C ARG A 690 3.67 -12.03 0.24
N ALA A 691 2.62 -11.38 -0.24
CA ALA A 691 1.59 -12.07 -1.01
C ALA A 691 2.22 -12.78 -2.23
N GLY A 692 2.02 -14.09 -2.31
CA GLY A 692 2.63 -14.95 -3.33
C GLY A 692 3.85 -15.75 -2.85
N ASP A 693 4.42 -15.42 -1.68
CA ASP A 693 5.40 -16.29 -1.03
C ASP A 693 4.72 -17.61 -0.62
N THR A 694 5.47 -18.71 -0.73
CA THR A 694 4.97 -20.05 -0.35
C THR A 694 4.85 -20.24 1.17
N ALA A 695 5.65 -19.50 1.94
CA ALA A 695 5.67 -19.52 3.40
C ALA A 695 6.36 -18.24 3.93
N PRO A 696 6.19 -17.86 5.21
CA PRO A 696 7.00 -16.83 5.85
C PRO A 696 8.49 -17.12 5.73
N ARG A 697 9.29 -16.06 5.59
CA ARG A 697 10.74 -16.12 5.47
C ARG A 697 11.38 -15.48 6.69
N ASP A 698 12.05 -16.30 7.49
CA ASP A 698 12.98 -15.81 8.51
C ASP A 698 14.18 -15.14 7.84
N LEU A 699 14.33 -13.82 8.05
CA LEU A 699 15.45 -13.05 7.51
C LEU A 699 16.70 -13.14 8.39
N GLY A 700 16.56 -13.67 9.61
CA GLY A 700 17.62 -13.86 10.58
C GLY A 700 17.51 -12.95 11.81
N PRO A 701 18.45 -13.12 12.74
CA PRO A 701 18.46 -12.45 14.03
C PRO A 701 18.95 -10.99 13.92
N ILE A 702 18.47 -10.13 14.80
CA ILE A 702 18.78 -8.69 14.83
C ILE A 702 19.97 -8.42 15.76
N ALA A 703 20.98 -7.72 15.24
CA ALA A 703 22.10 -7.14 15.99
C ALA A 703 22.01 -5.61 16.02
N VAL A 704 22.63 -4.98 17.02
CA VAL A 704 22.69 -3.53 17.17
C VAL A 704 24.10 -3.03 16.88
N ARG A 705 24.22 -2.14 15.90
CA ARG A 705 25.52 -1.64 15.41
C ARG A 705 26.11 -0.50 16.24
N ASN A 706 25.29 0.21 17.02
CA ASN A 706 25.69 1.34 17.86
C ASN A 706 25.53 0.99 19.35
N PRO A 707 26.46 0.21 19.94
CA PRO A 707 26.31 -0.35 21.29
C PRO A 707 26.34 0.69 22.42
N ASP A 708 26.67 1.94 22.12
CA ASP A 708 26.76 3.10 23.00
C ASP A 708 25.57 4.06 22.89
N PHE A 709 24.47 3.64 22.26
CA PHE A 709 23.26 4.46 22.06
C PHE A 709 22.60 4.95 23.35
N THR A 710 22.95 4.36 24.50
CA THR A 710 22.58 4.79 25.84
C THR A 710 23.62 4.32 26.85
N GLU A 711 23.66 4.99 28.00
CA GLU A 711 24.38 4.50 29.16
C GLU A 711 23.68 3.28 29.76
N PHE A 712 24.45 2.21 29.94
CA PHE A 712 24.02 0.93 30.53
C PHE A 712 24.49 0.74 31.98
N LYS A 713 25.43 1.59 32.41
CA LYS A 713 26.06 1.55 33.74
C LYS A 713 25.85 2.88 34.44
N ASP A 714 25.79 2.84 35.77
CA ASP A 714 25.77 4.06 36.59
C ASP A 714 27.16 4.70 36.66
N ALA A 715 27.24 5.86 37.32
CA ALA A 715 28.49 6.59 37.53
C ALA A 715 29.56 5.79 38.32
N SER A 716 29.17 4.72 39.03
CA SER A 716 30.08 3.81 39.74
C SER A 716 30.53 2.61 38.89
N GLY A 717 30.06 2.51 37.64
CA GLY A 717 30.38 1.41 36.73
C GLY A 717 29.57 0.13 36.97
N LYS A 718 28.58 0.18 37.86
CA LYS A 718 27.65 -0.93 38.12
C LYS A 718 26.57 -0.92 37.04
N ASP A 719 26.18 -2.10 36.57
CA ASP A 719 25.06 -2.22 35.64
C ASP A 719 23.80 -1.63 36.28
N LEU A 720 23.14 -0.71 35.56
CA LEU A 720 21.90 -0.13 36.06
C LEU A 720 20.83 -1.24 36.13
N PRO A 721 20.03 -1.31 37.21
CA PRO A 721 19.15 -2.44 37.51
C PRO A 721 18.10 -2.76 36.42
N PHE A 722 17.77 -1.79 35.55
CA PHE A 722 16.80 -1.93 34.45
C PHE A 722 17.41 -1.83 33.05
N HIS A 723 18.74 -1.93 32.91
CA HIS A 723 19.42 -1.62 31.63
C HIS A 723 20.23 -2.77 31.04
N ALA A 724 20.38 -3.92 31.68
CA ALA A 724 21.12 -5.05 31.10
C ALA A 724 20.36 -5.77 29.95
N GLY A 725 19.30 -5.19 29.39
CA GLY A 725 18.45 -5.80 28.37
C GLY A 725 19.07 -5.90 26.98
N PHE A 726 20.34 -5.54 26.86
CA PHE A 726 21.21 -5.94 25.77
C PHE A 726 22.40 -6.72 26.30
N TYR A 727 22.98 -7.57 25.47
CA TYR A 727 24.21 -8.30 25.76
C TYR A 727 25.08 -8.44 24.53
N LYS A 728 26.34 -8.79 24.77
CA LYS A 728 27.23 -9.31 23.73
C LYS A 728 27.19 -10.83 23.78
N THR A 729 26.93 -11.46 22.64
CA THR A 729 27.10 -12.89 22.45
C THR A 729 28.59 -13.28 22.58
N PRO A 730 28.93 -14.58 22.73
CA PRO A 730 30.32 -15.03 22.81
C PRO A 730 31.20 -14.61 21.62
N ASP A 731 30.62 -14.47 20.43
CA ASP A 731 31.25 -13.99 19.19
C ASP A 731 31.26 -12.45 19.08
N GLY A 732 30.85 -11.73 20.13
CA GLY A 732 30.97 -10.28 20.25
C GLY A 732 29.82 -9.47 19.65
N ILE A 733 28.75 -10.11 19.20
CA ILE A 733 27.59 -9.46 18.60
C ILE A 733 26.71 -8.85 19.67
N PHE A 734 26.39 -7.56 19.55
CA PHE A 734 25.52 -6.86 20.49
C PHE A 734 24.05 -7.00 20.08
N THR A 735 23.20 -7.53 20.96
CA THR A 735 21.78 -7.79 20.67
C THR A 735 20.90 -7.66 21.93
N THR A 736 19.58 -7.63 21.75
CA THR A 736 18.57 -7.54 22.82
C THR A 736 18.37 -8.88 23.51
N LYS A 737 18.02 -8.84 24.80
CA LYS A 737 17.61 -10.00 25.62
C LYS A 737 16.10 -10.18 25.70
N TYR A 738 15.34 -9.11 25.50
CA TYR A 738 13.92 -9.07 25.81
C TYR A 738 13.06 -9.00 24.57
N VAL A 739 11.85 -9.54 24.70
CA VAL A 739 10.85 -9.66 23.64
C VAL A 739 10.59 -8.34 22.93
N THR A 740 10.35 -8.43 21.62
CA THR A 740 9.93 -7.31 20.80
C THR A 740 8.41 -7.13 20.90
N MET A 741 7.98 -5.88 21.11
CA MET A 741 6.58 -5.57 21.45
C MET A 741 5.83 -4.82 20.35
N GLY A 742 6.55 -4.32 19.35
CA GLY A 742 5.96 -3.63 18.21
C GLY A 742 6.84 -3.76 16.99
N VAL A 743 6.21 -3.73 15.82
CA VAL A 743 6.88 -3.66 14.52
C VAL A 743 6.12 -2.71 13.62
N CYS A 744 6.83 -1.95 12.80
CA CYS A 744 6.24 -1.03 11.82
C CYS A 744 7.15 -0.97 10.59
N GLU A 745 6.59 -1.17 9.41
CA GLU A 745 7.23 -0.79 8.15
C GLU A 745 6.87 0.66 7.83
N ALA A 746 7.87 1.51 7.65
CA ALA A 746 7.69 2.88 7.19
C ALA A 746 7.59 2.92 5.66
N ARG A 747 7.03 4.01 5.11
CA ARG A 747 6.91 4.22 3.65
C ARG A 747 8.25 4.31 2.92
N ASP A 748 9.37 4.51 3.62
CA ASP A 748 10.71 4.44 3.03
C ASP A 748 11.27 3.00 2.95
N GLY A 749 10.48 2.01 3.37
CA GLY A 749 10.83 0.59 3.43
C GLY A 749 11.62 0.19 4.68
N SER A 750 11.99 1.14 5.55
CA SER A 750 12.65 0.82 6.81
C SER A 750 11.68 0.07 7.72
N VAL A 751 12.20 -0.93 8.43
CA VAL A 751 11.46 -1.70 9.43
C VAL A 751 11.93 -1.29 10.81
N TYR A 752 10.98 -0.99 11.67
CA TYR A 752 11.22 -0.56 13.03
C TYR A 752 10.67 -1.59 14.01
N THR A 753 11.44 -1.94 15.03
CA THR A 753 10.97 -2.81 16.12
C THR A 753 11.15 -2.12 17.47
N LEU A 754 10.24 -2.39 18.40
CA LEU A 754 10.32 -1.90 19.78
C LEU A 754 10.80 -3.03 20.70
N VAL A 755 11.82 -2.73 21.51
CA VAL A 755 12.35 -3.65 22.55
C VAL A 755 12.15 -3.06 23.93
N MET A 756 11.90 -3.92 24.92
CA MET A 756 11.52 -3.49 26.26
C MET A 756 12.67 -2.79 27.01
N HIS A 757 13.81 -3.43 27.25
CA HIS A 757 14.81 -2.86 28.17
C HIS A 757 16.17 -2.55 27.54
N PRO A 758 16.69 -1.31 27.68
CA PRO A 758 15.92 -0.08 27.86
C PRO A 758 14.94 0.12 26.70
N TYR A 759 13.86 0.87 26.93
CA TYR A 759 12.81 1.01 25.92
C TYR A 759 13.36 1.74 24.70
N SER A 760 13.48 1.00 23.60
CA SER A 760 14.27 1.43 22.46
C SER A 760 13.60 1.04 21.15
N LEU A 761 13.78 1.92 20.17
CA LEU A 761 13.40 1.71 18.79
C LEU A 761 14.62 1.21 18.02
N LEU A 762 14.52 0.02 17.43
CA LEU A 762 15.52 -0.53 16.53
C LEU A 762 15.10 -0.24 15.09
N LYS A 763 15.95 0.43 14.31
CA LYS A 763 15.72 0.72 12.90
C LYS A 763 16.57 -0.19 12.02
N LEU A 764 15.94 -0.93 11.12
CA LEU A 764 16.57 -1.65 10.02
C LEU A 764 16.23 -0.92 8.71
N VAL A 765 17.23 -0.48 7.96
CA VAL A 765 17.00 0.16 6.65
C VAL A 765 16.93 -0.91 5.55
N PRO A 766 16.24 -0.64 4.42
CA PRO A 766 16.09 -1.61 3.32
C PRO A 766 17.42 -2.21 2.84
N ALA A 767 18.50 -1.42 2.84
CA ALA A 767 19.82 -1.87 2.41
C ALA A 767 20.42 -2.99 3.30
N ASP A 768 19.97 -3.11 4.55
CA ASP A 768 20.42 -4.15 5.48
C ASP A 768 19.55 -5.41 5.43
N LEU A 769 18.41 -5.35 4.73
CA LEU A 769 17.47 -6.46 4.61
C LEU A 769 17.83 -7.35 3.41
N PRO A 770 17.79 -8.68 3.56
CA PRO A 770 17.89 -9.59 2.43
C PRO A 770 16.78 -9.32 1.41
N LYS A 771 17.16 -9.31 0.12
CA LYS A 771 16.19 -9.17 -0.98
C LYS A 771 15.20 -10.34 -0.99
#